data_AF-A0A5B9ME97-F1
#
_entry.id   AF-A0A5B9ME97-F1
#
_cell.length_a   1.000
_cell.length_b   1.000
_cell.length_c   1.000
_cell.angle_alpha   90.00
_cell.angle_beta   90.00
_cell.angle_gamma   90.00
#
_symmetry.space_group_name_H-M   'P 1'
#
loop_
_entity.id
_entity.type
_entity.pdbx_description
1 polymer ?
#
loop_
_entity_poly.entity_id
_entity_poly.type
_entity_poly.pdbx_seq_one_letter_code
_entity_poly.pdbx_strand_id
1 'polypeptide(L)'
;MWLCRIGCTFLVFWIATDQRAIGNLASPFPVEVTQPSGETIQLYIRGNEKLNWYEYVPEARNIQRGVAMSPADATLAATPGYTVIKDADGRYVYAQLDADSNWVPTDVAVGAEVPQNLQRRLIPPPENVQRMIRARLPEQNIPSRAAAPLGTVKNLVVLLRFADHTGRTLPSKADYEQLFNAQSPVPNLAPTGSVKMFYQENSYAKMNLESTVVDWVTLPKKEAYYANGQSGLTSRIWEALRDGLDLVRASGSVDFADFDNEINQNGGKGDGWIDAITFVHSGYAAEFGGVAGGADMDDRIWSHRWTMTPWTDPASGVKVSNYNINPGIWGTSGTAIGRIGVICHELGHFFGLPDLYDYSGKGEGCGSWCLMANSWGFDGTQFRPPHMSAWCKLFLSWNSAQLLSTPGTYEVEATSLPGANIYRINYPSGPLSEYLLIENRQAVGRYDGGIPAGTGGQGGLAIWHIDDSVPENDQPGYPGSDGFPADHYKVGLIQADGLWELEKGLNRGNANDVFRQGHNDSLTATTDPNSNSFTGVQLPPIKNISASSSKMSFQYGDAPIIVDDTVLAGVVNVEVPTSHSVNFSPDGKAATILLDRLVSYAYGDAAEVKHATFVLPLKDASENATVAIQVRGYYSTDDGSVGRVILSANGSASIIDPKASAAPQASRAMEPDAKGAKQANHRATAERIRRGNNPKPSNVTGDDFFYESSTSLVVDEKLPITIVLQTERLTSDSVGAYLVIDSIDVEIKP
;
A
#
# COMPACT_ATOMS: atom_id res chain seq x y z
N MET A 1 -12.49 12.25 -0.84
CA MET A 1 -13.90 11.97 -1.18
C MET A 1 -13.96 11.60 -2.67
N TRP A 2 -14.63 10.49 -3.02
CA TRP A 2 -14.65 9.76 -4.32
C TRP A 2 -13.58 8.69 -4.53
N LEU A 3 -13.86 7.49 -4.00
CA LEU A 3 -13.69 6.20 -4.70
C LEU A 3 -14.33 5.12 -3.82
N CYS A 4 -15.62 4.90 -4.03
CA CYS A 4 -16.30 3.71 -3.52
C CYS A 4 -17.16 3.14 -4.64
N ARG A 5 -16.76 1.93 -5.08
CA ARG A 5 -17.50 0.99 -5.94
C ARG A 5 -17.88 1.48 -7.33
N ILE A 6 -17.22 0.94 -8.35
CA ILE A 6 -17.84 0.33 -9.54
C ILE A 6 -16.83 -0.70 -10.07
N GLY A 7 -17.30 -1.91 -10.38
CA GLY A 7 -16.49 -2.95 -11.02
C GLY A 7 -16.10 -2.55 -12.45
N CYS A 8 -14.90 -2.95 -12.85
CA CYS A 8 -14.43 -3.06 -14.22
C CYS A 8 -14.82 -1.93 -15.20
N THR A 9 -14.31 -0.72 -15.02
CA THR A 9 -13.90 0.16 -16.14
C THR A 9 -12.93 1.20 -15.59
N PHE A 10 -11.72 1.31 -16.16
CA PHE A 10 -10.81 2.42 -15.85
C PHE A 10 -11.48 3.73 -16.32
N LEU A 11 -11.91 4.56 -15.37
CA LEU A 11 -12.28 5.94 -15.66
C LEU A 11 -10.98 6.76 -15.73
N VAL A 12 -10.51 7.05 -16.94
CA VAL A 12 -9.44 8.02 -17.19
C VAL A 12 -10.02 9.42 -16.92
N PHE A 13 -9.75 9.94 -15.73
CA PHE A 13 -10.13 11.31 -15.37
C PHE A 13 -9.03 12.29 -15.77
N TRP A 14 -9.37 13.26 -16.63
CA TRP A 14 -8.58 14.46 -16.87
C TRP A 14 -8.78 15.40 -15.69
N ILE A 15 -7.77 15.52 -14.82
CA ILE A 15 -7.78 16.51 -13.75
C ILE A 15 -6.65 17.49 -14.03
N ALA A 16 -7.00 18.77 -14.22
CA ALA A 16 -6.02 19.84 -14.13
C ALA A 16 -5.63 19.94 -12.65
N THR A 17 -4.44 19.43 -12.33
CA THR A 17 -3.82 19.56 -11.01
C THR A 17 -2.53 20.35 -11.17
N ASP A 18 -2.11 21.05 -10.11
CA ASP A 18 -0.82 21.72 -10.11
C ASP A 18 0.30 20.67 -10.20
N GLN A 19 1.09 20.75 -11.27
CA GLN A 19 2.15 19.79 -11.55
C GLN A 19 3.52 20.44 -11.32
N ARG A 20 4.31 19.79 -10.46
CA ARG A 20 5.74 20.09 -10.28
C ARG A 20 6.57 18.94 -10.84
N ALA A 21 7.84 19.18 -11.13
CA ALA A 21 8.77 18.08 -11.35
C ALA A 21 8.83 17.24 -10.07
N ILE A 22 8.88 15.92 -10.26
CA ILE A 22 8.96 14.91 -9.20
C ILE A 22 10.07 13.96 -9.62
N GLY A 23 10.95 13.55 -8.73
CA GLY A 23 12.12 12.79 -9.13
C GLY A 23 12.80 12.02 -8.03
N ASN A 24 13.97 11.50 -8.38
CA ASN A 24 14.68 10.52 -7.57
C ASN A 24 15.44 11.13 -6.37
N LEU A 25 15.66 10.30 -5.36
CA LEU A 25 16.55 10.59 -4.22
C LEU A 25 18.01 10.78 -4.63
N ALA A 26 18.69 11.64 -3.88
CA ALA A 26 20.14 11.81 -3.92
C ALA A 26 20.91 10.49 -3.70
N SER A 27 22.08 10.40 -4.32
CA SER A 27 22.96 9.23 -4.22
C SER A 27 23.32 8.92 -2.77
N PRO A 28 23.25 7.64 -2.35
CA PRO A 28 23.71 7.26 -1.02
C PRO A 28 25.24 7.35 -0.90
N PHE A 29 25.96 7.35 -2.02
CA PHE A 29 27.41 7.40 -2.03
C PHE A 29 27.93 8.82 -1.81
N PRO A 30 29.10 8.94 -1.16
CA PRO A 30 29.74 10.24 -1.07
C PRO A 30 30.25 10.70 -2.44
N VAL A 31 30.40 12.02 -2.55
CA VAL A 31 31.06 12.71 -3.66
C VAL A 31 32.29 13.44 -3.14
N GLU A 32 33.38 13.33 -3.90
CA GLU A 32 34.58 14.14 -3.67
C GLU A 32 34.39 15.51 -4.30
N VAL A 33 34.61 16.56 -3.50
CA VAL A 33 34.60 17.94 -3.98
C VAL A 33 35.91 18.61 -3.60
N THR A 34 36.37 19.54 -4.44
CA THR A 34 37.61 20.26 -4.23
C THR A 34 37.30 21.68 -3.77
N GLN A 35 37.83 22.07 -2.62
CA GLN A 35 37.81 23.44 -2.13
C GLN A 35 38.60 24.35 -3.09
N PRO A 36 38.30 25.66 -3.17
CA PRO A 36 39.13 26.62 -3.91
C PRO A 36 40.60 26.64 -3.49
N SER A 37 40.93 26.19 -2.27
CA SER A 37 42.31 26.00 -1.79
C SER A 37 43.06 24.84 -2.47
N GLY A 38 42.36 23.97 -3.20
CA GLY A 38 42.87 22.73 -3.79
C GLY A 38 42.72 21.49 -2.91
N GLU A 39 42.21 21.64 -1.68
CA GLU A 39 41.93 20.51 -0.78
C GLU A 39 40.70 19.72 -1.26
N THR A 40 40.81 18.40 -1.31
CA THR A 40 39.66 17.52 -1.61
C THR A 40 39.01 17.07 -0.31
N ILE A 41 37.71 17.26 -0.21
CA ILE A 41 36.87 16.81 0.90
C ILE A 41 35.79 15.87 0.38
N GLN A 42 35.28 15.03 1.28
CA GLN A 42 34.20 14.11 0.99
C GLN A 42 32.88 14.63 1.58
N LEU A 43 31.86 14.79 0.74
CA LEU A 43 30.52 15.22 1.12
C LEU A 43 29.48 14.19 0.68
N TYR A 44 28.33 14.23 1.31
CA TYR A 44 27.14 13.53 0.83
C TYR A 44 26.15 14.54 0.31
N ILE A 45 25.46 14.20 -0.78
CA ILE A 45 24.25 14.91 -1.16
C ILE A 45 23.06 14.22 -0.49
N ARG A 46 22.14 15.02 0.07
CA ARG A 46 20.93 14.57 0.75
C ARG A 46 19.68 15.11 0.09
N GLY A 47 18.55 14.48 0.41
CA GLY A 47 17.23 14.88 -0.07
C GLY A 47 16.95 14.42 -1.51
N ASN A 48 16.21 15.25 -2.24
CA ASN A 48 15.56 14.94 -3.50
C ASN A 48 15.57 16.18 -4.43
N GLU A 49 14.84 16.14 -5.54
CA GLU A 49 14.68 17.24 -6.49
C GLU A 49 13.99 18.48 -5.88
N LYS A 50 13.15 18.31 -4.86
CA LYS A 50 12.44 19.40 -4.16
C LYS A 50 13.37 20.15 -3.21
N LEU A 51 14.09 19.42 -2.38
CA LEU A 51 15.09 19.95 -1.45
C LEU A 51 16.29 19.02 -1.41
N ASN A 52 17.47 19.56 -1.72
CA ASN A 52 18.75 18.87 -1.51
C ASN A 52 19.80 19.82 -0.93
N TRP A 53 20.76 19.23 -0.24
CA TRP A 53 21.88 19.93 0.38
C TRP A 53 23.10 19.00 0.47
N TYR A 54 24.27 19.59 0.69
CA TYR A 54 25.44 18.81 1.04
C TYR A 54 25.51 18.60 2.55
N GLU A 55 26.01 17.44 2.96
CA GLU A 55 26.22 17.09 4.35
C GLU A 55 27.62 16.52 4.53
N TYR A 56 28.35 17.03 5.52
CA TYR A 56 29.64 16.48 5.93
C TYR A 56 29.45 15.52 7.10
N VAL A 57 29.84 14.26 6.93
CA VAL A 57 29.73 13.22 7.95
C VAL A 57 31.16 12.80 8.38
N PRO A 58 31.70 13.34 9.49
CA PRO A 58 33.07 13.04 9.91
C PRO A 58 33.36 11.54 10.08
N GLU A 59 32.36 10.78 10.53
CA GLU A 59 32.43 9.34 10.76
C GLU A 59 32.53 8.52 9.46
N ALA A 60 31.99 9.07 8.36
CA ALA A 60 31.87 8.38 7.08
C ALA A 60 32.87 8.88 6.02
N ARG A 61 33.81 9.76 6.39
CA ARG A 61 34.73 10.49 5.47
C ARG A 61 35.70 9.64 4.64
N ASN A 62 35.79 8.34 4.91
CA ASN A 62 36.71 7.42 4.24
C ASN A 62 35.97 6.37 3.39
N ILE A 63 34.65 6.49 3.25
CA ILE A 63 33.86 5.55 2.45
C ILE A 63 34.15 5.83 0.98
N GLN A 64 34.73 4.87 0.28
CA GLN A 64 34.97 5.02 -1.15
C GLN A 64 33.73 4.65 -1.95
N ARG A 65 33.53 5.31 -3.09
CA ARG A 65 32.47 4.94 -4.02
C ARG A 65 32.77 3.56 -4.63
N GLY A 66 32.06 2.55 -4.15
CA GLY A 66 32.12 1.18 -4.65
C GLY A 66 31.02 0.87 -5.69
N VAL A 67 30.94 -0.40 -6.09
CA VAL A 67 29.83 -0.89 -6.92
C VAL A 67 28.53 -0.97 -6.11
N ALA A 68 28.65 -1.45 -4.86
CA ALA A 68 27.59 -1.61 -3.87
C ALA A 68 28.08 -1.07 -2.51
N MET A 69 27.16 -0.60 -1.68
CA MET A 69 27.45 -0.15 -0.32
C MET A 69 27.37 -1.32 0.65
N SER A 70 28.37 -1.48 1.53
CA SER A 70 28.29 -2.48 2.59
C SER A 70 27.27 -2.05 3.66
N PRO A 71 26.65 -2.97 4.42
CA PRO A 71 25.74 -2.60 5.49
C PRO A 71 26.37 -1.65 6.53
N ALA A 72 27.65 -1.86 6.87
CA ALA A 72 28.36 -1.00 7.80
C ALA A 72 28.59 0.42 7.24
N ASP A 73 28.97 0.51 5.96
CA ASP A 73 29.12 1.79 5.28
C ASP A 73 27.78 2.52 5.15
N ALA A 74 26.68 1.78 4.90
CA ALA A 74 25.35 2.36 4.84
C ALA A 74 24.92 2.96 6.18
N THR A 75 25.18 2.26 7.29
CA THR A 75 24.91 2.79 8.65
C THR A 75 25.74 4.04 8.94
N LEU A 76 27.03 4.04 8.60
CA LEU A 76 27.88 5.22 8.78
C LEU A 76 27.42 6.38 7.89
N ALA A 77 27.13 6.11 6.62
CA ALA A 77 26.68 7.11 5.66
C ALA A 77 25.33 7.73 6.06
N ALA A 78 24.47 7.02 6.77
CA ALA A 78 23.18 7.54 7.24
C ALA A 78 23.26 8.31 8.56
N THR A 79 24.43 8.32 9.21
CA THR A 79 24.66 9.13 10.42
C THR A 79 24.38 10.61 10.11
N PRO A 80 23.57 11.31 10.93
CA PRO A 80 23.36 12.75 10.78
C PRO A 80 24.71 13.48 10.77
N GLY A 81 25.00 14.21 9.71
CA GLY A 81 26.20 15.02 9.55
C GLY A 81 25.91 16.51 9.72
N TYR A 82 26.83 17.36 9.32
CA TYR A 82 26.67 18.82 9.37
C TYR A 82 26.26 19.33 8.01
N THR A 83 25.21 20.17 7.95
CA THR A 83 24.75 20.80 6.71
C THR A 83 25.86 21.69 6.14
N VAL A 84 26.10 21.58 4.83
CA VAL A 84 27.15 22.27 4.08
C VAL A 84 26.51 23.01 2.91
N ILE A 85 26.94 24.24 2.69
CA ILE A 85 26.57 25.06 1.54
C ILE A 85 27.81 25.71 0.90
N LYS A 86 27.66 26.28 -0.29
CA LYS A 86 28.70 27.09 -0.92
C LYS A 86 28.56 28.55 -0.48
N ASP A 87 29.68 29.20 -0.12
CA ASP A 87 29.72 30.64 0.08
C ASP A 87 29.89 31.42 -1.25
N ALA A 88 29.97 32.74 -1.18
CA ALA A 88 30.11 33.60 -2.36
C ALA A 88 31.43 33.39 -3.14
N ASP A 89 32.46 32.83 -2.49
CA ASP A 89 33.74 32.51 -3.09
C ASP A 89 33.79 31.06 -3.63
N GLY A 90 32.67 30.33 -3.52
CA GLY A 90 32.55 28.93 -3.95
C GLY A 90 33.20 27.93 -2.99
N ARG A 91 33.55 28.33 -1.77
CA ARG A 91 34.05 27.40 -0.74
C ARG A 91 32.89 26.59 -0.17
N TYR A 92 33.12 25.31 0.08
CA TYR A 92 32.20 24.48 0.85
C TYR A 92 32.39 24.79 2.34
N VAL A 93 31.39 25.38 2.96
CA VAL A 93 31.41 25.82 4.36
C VAL A 93 30.25 25.20 5.13
N TYR A 94 30.41 25.07 6.45
CA TYR A 94 29.29 24.65 7.29
C TYR A 94 28.17 25.69 7.24
N ALA A 95 26.92 25.24 7.35
CA ALA A 95 25.74 26.10 7.36
C ALA A 95 25.27 26.40 8.80
N GLN A 96 24.64 27.55 8.96
CA GLN A 96 23.86 27.94 10.14
C GLN A 96 22.53 28.55 9.69
N LEU A 97 21.63 28.81 10.64
CA LEU A 97 20.38 29.53 10.38
C LEU A 97 20.55 31.03 10.69
N ASP A 98 20.04 31.89 9.81
CA ASP A 98 19.89 33.32 10.08
C ASP A 98 18.66 33.61 10.96
N ALA A 99 18.39 34.89 11.24
CA ALA A 99 17.24 35.32 12.03
C ALA A 99 15.88 34.94 11.41
N ASP A 100 15.85 34.73 10.09
CA ASP A 100 14.66 34.31 9.34
C ASP A 100 14.61 32.78 9.15
N SER A 101 15.51 32.05 9.82
CA SER A 101 15.65 30.59 9.73
C SER A 101 15.99 30.07 8.32
N ASN A 102 16.72 30.83 7.51
CA ASN A 102 17.29 30.36 6.24
C ASN A 102 18.71 29.85 6.45
N TRP A 103 19.15 28.91 5.62
CA TRP A 103 20.55 28.53 5.55
C TRP A 103 21.41 29.71 5.09
N VAL A 104 22.45 30.00 5.88
CA VAL A 104 23.49 30.97 5.55
C VAL A 104 24.87 30.36 5.83
N PRO A 105 25.91 30.78 5.07
CA PRO A 105 27.24 30.23 5.24
C PRO A 105 27.83 30.67 6.57
N THR A 106 28.59 29.78 7.21
CA THR A 106 29.54 30.16 8.26
C THR A 106 30.88 30.56 7.64
N ASP A 107 31.76 31.16 8.44
CA ASP A 107 33.14 31.47 7.99
C ASP A 107 34.06 30.24 7.94
N VAL A 108 33.58 29.08 8.39
CA VAL A 108 34.38 27.86 8.59
C VAL A 108 34.22 26.91 7.40
N ALA A 109 35.32 26.73 6.66
CA ALA A 109 35.39 25.77 5.58
C ALA A 109 35.35 24.32 6.09
N VAL A 110 34.64 23.46 5.36
CA VAL A 110 34.64 22.03 5.62
C VAL A 110 36.03 21.47 5.37
N GLY A 111 36.50 20.63 6.30
CA GLY A 111 37.89 20.16 6.38
C GLY A 111 38.63 20.75 7.59
N ALA A 112 38.18 21.91 8.08
CA ALA A 112 38.60 22.46 9.37
C ALA A 112 37.90 21.75 10.56
N GLU A 113 38.31 22.10 11.78
CA GLU A 113 37.64 21.62 13.00
C GLU A 113 36.19 22.12 13.05
N VAL A 114 35.26 21.20 13.30
CA VAL A 114 33.82 21.51 13.35
C VAL A 114 33.54 22.39 14.58
N PRO A 115 32.88 23.55 14.44
CA PRO A 115 32.50 24.37 15.59
C PRO A 115 31.56 23.61 16.55
N GLN A 116 31.83 23.74 17.86
CA GLN A 116 31.12 22.98 18.91
C GLN A 116 29.61 23.24 18.98
N ASN A 117 29.14 24.38 18.47
CA ASN A 117 27.75 24.82 18.54
C ASN A 117 26.93 24.49 17.29
N LEU A 118 27.51 23.84 16.28
CA LEU A 118 26.76 23.45 15.09
C LEU A 118 25.87 22.24 15.38
N GLN A 119 24.63 22.33 14.91
CA GLN A 119 23.69 21.23 14.94
C GLN A 119 23.91 20.32 13.72
N ARG A 120 23.83 19.01 13.95
CA ARG A 120 23.78 18.02 12.86
C ARG A 120 22.40 18.05 12.22
N ARG A 121 22.35 17.76 10.91
CA ARG A 121 21.15 17.76 10.07
C ARG A 121 20.30 19.01 10.28
N LEU A 122 20.96 20.17 10.19
CA LEU A 122 20.30 21.45 10.30
C LEU A 122 19.46 21.68 9.05
N ILE A 123 18.14 21.46 9.15
CA ILE A 123 17.15 21.72 8.09
C ILE A 123 16.27 22.89 8.55
N PRO A 124 15.94 23.87 7.67
CA PRO A 124 15.06 24.96 8.03
C PRO A 124 13.68 24.46 8.47
N PRO A 125 12.92 25.29 9.20
CA PRO A 125 11.52 25.00 9.52
C PRO A 125 10.68 24.71 8.25
N PRO A 126 9.59 23.92 8.36
CA PRO A 126 8.78 23.49 7.21
C PRO A 126 8.31 24.63 6.31
N GLU A 127 7.91 25.78 6.86
CA GLU A 127 7.47 26.95 6.11
C GLU A 127 8.57 27.52 5.20
N ASN A 128 9.82 27.46 5.64
CA ASN A 128 10.98 27.91 4.89
C ASN A 128 11.35 26.90 3.81
N VAL A 129 11.33 25.61 4.14
CA VAL A 129 11.50 24.52 3.16
C VAL A 129 10.46 24.64 2.04
N GLN A 130 9.19 24.83 2.37
CA GLN A 130 8.12 25.00 1.38
C GLN A 130 8.29 26.26 0.53
N ARG A 131 8.86 27.35 1.08
CA ARG A 131 9.23 28.53 0.31
C ARG A 131 10.37 28.23 -0.67
N MET A 132 11.40 27.49 -0.24
CA MET A 132 12.52 27.07 -1.10
C MET A 132 12.05 26.15 -2.23
N ILE A 133 11.20 25.16 -1.93
CA ILE A 133 10.62 24.25 -2.93
C ILE A 133 9.85 25.05 -3.98
N ARG A 134 8.98 26.00 -3.58
CA ARG A 134 8.21 26.83 -4.52
C ARG A 134 9.11 27.71 -5.41
N ALA A 135 10.26 28.15 -4.90
CA ALA A 135 11.21 28.93 -5.68
C ALA A 135 11.98 28.08 -6.71
N ARG A 136 12.26 26.81 -6.38
CA ARG A 136 13.02 25.87 -7.22
C ARG A 136 12.13 25.13 -8.25
N LEU A 137 10.91 24.78 -7.85
CA LEU A 137 9.98 23.97 -8.62
C LEU A 137 8.71 24.78 -8.92
N PRO A 138 8.68 25.55 -10.03
CA PRO A 138 7.51 26.35 -10.37
C PRO A 138 6.32 25.44 -10.66
N GLU A 139 5.19 25.70 -10.02
CA GLU A 139 3.93 25.02 -10.30
C GLU A 139 3.46 25.34 -11.72
N GLN A 140 2.98 24.31 -12.41
CA GLN A 140 2.40 24.43 -13.72
C GLN A 140 1.00 23.83 -13.71
N ASN A 141 0.01 24.63 -14.09
CA ASN A 141 -1.35 24.16 -14.24
C ASN A 141 -1.51 23.54 -15.63
N ILE A 142 -1.04 22.30 -15.77
CA ILE A 142 -1.04 21.53 -17.01
C ILE A 142 -1.82 20.24 -16.75
N PRO A 143 -2.81 19.89 -17.59
CA PRO A 143 -3.49 18.61 -17.48
C PRO A 143 -2.48 17.45 -17.50
N SER A 144 -2.51 16.65 -16.44
CA SER A 144 -1.74 15.42 -16.37
C SER A 144 -2.65 14.22 -16.64
N ARG A 145 -2.10 13.22 -17.32
CA ARG A 145 -2.75 11.95 -17.59
C ARG A 145 -1.80 10.84 -17.15
N ALA A 146 -2.31 9.92 -16.34
CA ALA A 146 -1.67 8.65 -16.08
C ALA A 146 -2.14 7.63 -17.13
N ALA A 147 -1.20 6.88 -17.73
CA ALA A 147 -1.55 5.79 -18.62
C ALA A 147 -2.00 4.55 -17.83
N ALA A 148 -2.85 3.72 -18.43
CA ALA A 148 -3.29 2.49 -17.81
C ALA A 148 -2.10 1.49 -17.69
N PRO A 149 -1.71 1.04 -16.49
CA PRO A 149 -0.54 0.21 -16.27
C PRO A 149 -0.84 -1.29 -16.49
N LEU A 150 -1.67 -1.64 -17.47
CA LEU A 150 -2.16 -3.01 -17.68
C LEU A 150 -2.09 -3.38 -19.17
N GLY A 151 -1.97 -4.69 -19.43
CA GLY A 151 -1.82 -5.19 -20.79
C GLY A 151 -0.50 -4.75 -21.41
N THR A 152 -0.47 -4.56 -22.72
CA THR A 152 0.71 -4.04 -23.42
C THR A 152 0.72 -2.52 -23.35
N VAL A 153 1.77 -1.97 -22.76
CA VAL A 153 2.04 -0.52 -22.73
C VAL A 153 3.23 -0.24 -23.63
N LYS A 154 3.05 0.58 -24.67
CA LYS A 154 4.14 0.93 -25.58
C LYS A 154 4.88 2.17 -25.09
N ASN A 155 6.19 2.05 -24.96
CA ASN A 155 7.07 3.10 -24.47
C ASN A 155 8.03 3.56 -25.56
N LEU A 156 8.01 4.85 -25.90
CA LEU A 156 9.03 5.42 -26.77
C LEU A 156 10.24 5.85 -25.94
N VAL A 157 11.42 5.31 -26.25
CA VAL A 157 12.67 5.69 -25.59
C VAL A 157 13.48 6.61 -26.50
N VAL A 158 13.65 7.86 -26.10
CA VAL A 158 14.35 8.91 -26.86
C VAL A 158 15.72 9.20 -26.25
N LEU A 159 16.78 8.88 -26.99
CA LEU A 159 18.17 9.11 -26.57
C LEU A 159 18.62 10.53 -27.00
N LEU A 160 18.84 11.42 -26.03
CA LEU A 160 19.16 12.84 -26.23
C LEU A 160 20.65 13.13 -26.02
N ARG A 161 21.36 13.46 -27.09
CA ARG A 161 22.76 13.88 -27.04
C ARG A 161 22.88 15.40 -27.03
N PHE A 162 23.39 15.99 -25.95
CA PHE A 162 23.69 17.42 -25.92
C PHE A 162 24.80 17.83 -26.92
N ALA A 163 24.78 19.08 -27.37
CA ALA A 163 25.68 19.59 -28.42
C ALA A 163 27.17 19.45 -28.06
N ASP A 164 27.52 19.65 -26.78
CA ASP A 164 28.87 19.51 -26.23
C ASP A 164 29.25 18.07 -25.88
N HIS A 165 28.36 17.11 -26.07
CA HIS A 165 28.62 15.68 -25.86
C HIS A 165 28.85 14.91 -27.18
N THR A 166 29.01 15.60 -28.30
CA THR A 166 29.28 14.97 -29.62
C THR A 166 30.57 14.16 -29.65
N GLY A 167 31.59 14.56 -28.88
CA GLY A 167 32.84 13.81 -28.70
C GLY A 167 32.82 12.78 -27.56
N ARG A 168 31.69 12.61 -26.85
CA ARG A 168 31.57 11.67 -25.73
C ARG A 168 31.26 10.27 -26.26
N THR A 169 31.96 9.26 -25.75
CA THR A 169 31.60 7.86 -25.96
C THR A 169 30.35 7.53 -25.14
N LEU A 170 29.28 7.10 -25.83
CA LEU A 170 28.00 6.77 -25.22
C LEU A 170 27.66 5.30 -25.48
N PRO A 171 26.85 4.67 -24.60
CA PRO A 171 26.24 3.38 -24.90
C PRO A 171 25.44 3.44 -26.21
N SER A 172 25.48 2.36 -26.97
CA SER A 172 24.81 2.27 -28.26
C SER A 172 23.30 2.13 -28.10
N LYS A 173 22.54 2.41 -29.17
CA LYS A 173 21.10 2.08 -29.24
C LYS A 173 20.85 0.61 -28.85
N ALA A 174 21.68 -0.32 -29.33
CA ALA A 174 21.54 -1.74 -29.02
C ALA A 174 21.71 -2.05 -27.52
N ASP A 175 22.61 -1.33 -26.82
CA ASP A 175 22.77 -1.48 -25.37
C ASP A 175 21.48 -1.05 -24.63
N TYR A 176 20.84 0.03 -25.07
CA TYR A 176 19.55 0.44 -24.52
C TYR A 176 18.40 -0.49 -24.90
N GLU A 177 18.39 -1.05 -26.10
CA GLU A 177 17.40 -2.08 -26.46
C GLU A 177 17.49 -3.28 -25.49
N GLN A 178 18.69 -3.68 -25.10
CA GLN A 178 18.90 -4.71 -24.07
C GLN A 178 18.45 -4.23 -22.68
N LEU A 179 18.85 -3.02 -22.27
CA LEU A 179 18.49 -2.44 -20.96
C LEU A 179 16.96 -2.37 -20.76
N PHE A 180 16.21 -2.02 -21.81
CA PHE A 180 14.76 -1.87 -21.73
C PHE A 180 13.98 -3.15 -22.01
N ASN A 181 14.39 -3.99 -22.98
CA ASN A 181 13.54 -5.07 -23.50
C ASN A 181 14.03 -6.50 -23.27
N ALA A 182 15.27 -6.71 -22.81
CA ALA A 182 15.81 -8.06 -22.69
C ALA A 182 14.90 -8.97 -21.84
N GLN A 183 14.68 -10.21 -22.27
CA GLN A 183 13.86 -11.20 -21.56
C GLN A 183 14.67 -12.04 -20.55
N SER A 184 15.97 -11.80 -20.48
CA SER A 184 16.89 -12.40 -19.54
C SER A 184 17.89 -11.35 -19.07
N PRO A 185 18.51 -11.53 -17.88
CA PRO A 185 19.57 -10.64 -17.44
C PRO A 185 20.71 -10.54 -18.46
N VAL A 186 21.23 -9.32 -18.63
CA VAL A 186 22.34 -9.04 -19.55
C VAL A 186 23.51 -8.53 -18.71
N PRO A 187 24.63 -9.26 -18.63
CA PRO A 187 25.78 -8.84 -17.84
C PRO A 187 26.23 -7.41 -18.17
N ASN A 188 26.59 -6.63 -17.15
CA ASN A 188 27.06 -5.24 -17.22
C ASN A 188 26.05 -4.19 -17.71
N LEU A 189 24.98 -4.57 -18.42
CA LEU A 189 23.91 -3.65 -18.84
C LEU A 189 22.73 -3.70 -17.87
N ALA A 190 22.20 -4.90 -17.65
CA ALA A 190 21.00 -5.17 -16.87
C ALA A 190 21.15 -6.51 -16.13
N PRO A 191 22.10 -6.63 -15.17
CA PRO A 191 22.52 -7.90 -14.59
C PRO A 191 21.43 -8.58 -13.73
N THR A 192 20.39 -7.87 -13.36
CA THR A 192 19.24 -8.34 -12.57
C THR A 192 18.01 -8.58 -13.43
N GLY A 193 17.89 -7.86 -14.54
CA GLY A 193 16.78 -7.91 -15.49
C GLY A 193 16.61 -6.55 -16.18
N SER A 194 15.95 -6.53 -17.34
CA SER A 194 15.62 -5.28 -18.04
C SER A 194 14.50 -4.51 -17.32
N VAL A 195 14.25 -3.26 -17.75
CA VAL A 195 13.09 -2.47 -17.31
C VAL A 195 11.79 -3.25 -17.55
N LYS A 196 11.64 -3.90 -18.71
CA LYS A 196 10.50 -4.79 -18.99
C LYS A 196 10.35 -5.91 -17.97
N MET A 197 11.43 -6.59 -17.62
CA MET A 197 11.39 -7.67 -16.63
C MET A 197 11.00 -7.16 -15.23
N PHE A 198 11.40 -5.94 -14.87
CA PHE A 198 11.02 -5.34 -13.59
C PHE A 198 9.50 -5.15 -13.47
N TYR A 199 8.89 -4.56 -14.49
CA TYR A 199 7.45 -4.34 -14.54
C TYR A 199 6.67 -5.66 -14.68
N GLN A 200 7.19 -6.64 -15.42
CA GLN A 200 6.59 -7.97 -15.49
C GLN A 200 6.58 -8.68 -14.12
N GLU A 201 7.66 -8.59 -13.34
CA GLU A 201 7.72 -9.20 -12.01
C GLU A 201 6.81 -8.49 -11.00
N ASN A 202 6.86 -7.16 -10.93
CA ASN A 202 6.07 -6.37 -9.97
C ASN A 202 4.56 -6.42 -10.26
N SER A 203 4.18 -6.51 -11.54
CA SER A 203 2.77 -6.56 -11.96
C SER A 203 2.18 -7.98 -12.01
N TYR A 204 2.96 -9.01 -11.67
CA TYR A 204 2.56 -10.42 -11.85
C TYR A 204 2.14 -10.72 -13.29
N ALA A 205 2.91 -10.20 -14.25
CA ALA A 205 2.68 -10.26 -15.69
C ALA A 205 1.38 -9.62 -16.19
N LYS A 206 0.68 -8.82 -15.36
CA LYS A 206 -0.48 -8.04 -15.82
C LYS A 206 -0.08 -6.87 -16.70
N MET A 207 1.15 -6.40 -16.62
CA MET A 207 1.72 -5.38 -17.49
C MET A 207 2.87 -5.96 -18.33
N ASN A 208 2.83 -5.66 -19.63
CA ASN A 208 3.88 -5.96 -20.59
C ASN A 208 4.36 -4.63 -21.20
N LEU A 209 5.46 -4.10 -20.68
CA LEU A 209 6.08 -2.90 -21.24
C LEU A 209 6.84 -3.25 -22.53
N GLU A 210 6.53 -2.59 -23.63
CA GLU A 210 7.22 -2.75 -24.91
C GLU A 210 7.90 -1.45 -25.30
N SER A 211 9.23 -1.40 -25.22
CA SER A 211 9.97 -0.18 -25.47
C SER A 211 10.56 -0.14 -26.88
N THR A 212 10.34 0.95 -27.62
CA THR A 212 11.02 1.21 -28.89
C THR A 212 12.10 2.25 -28.66
N VAL A 213 13.36 1.86 -28.89
CA VAL A 213 14.51 2.76 -28.71
C VAL A 213 14.88 3.42 -30.04
N VAL A 214 14.91 4.75 -30.06
CA VAL A 214 15.45 5.52 -31.19
C VAL A 214 16.93 5.82 -30.97
N ASP A 215 17.68 6.03 -32.05
CA ASP A 215 19.12 6.34 -31.94
C ASP A 215 19.34 7.74 -31.35
N TRP A 216 20.57 8.03 -30.91
CA TRP A 216 20.95 9.31 -30.32
C TRP A 216 20.66 10.48 -31.26
N VAL A 217 19.70 11.33 -30.91
CA VAL A 217 19.47 12.61 -31.58
C VAL A 217 20.31 13.70 -30.94
N THR A 218 20.98 14.52 -31.76
CA THR A 218 21.86 15.57 -31.24
C THR A 218 21.10 16.87 -31.11
N LEU A 219 20.91 17.31 -29.87
CA LEU A 219 20.25 18.55 -29.52
C LEU A 219 21.09 19.77 -29.92
N PRO A 220 20.45 20.90 -30.25
CA PRO A 220 21.15 22.10 -30.72
C PRO A 220 21.91 22.86 -29.62
N LYS A 221 21.62 22.62 -28.33
CA LYS A 221 22.25 23.31 -27.21
C LYS A 221 23.02 22.36 -26.29
N LYS A 222 23.86 22.95 -25.43
CA LYS A 222 24.70 22.27 -24.44
C LYS A 222 23.88 21.80 -23.23
N GLU A 223 24.40 20.87 -22.45
CA GLU A 223 23.73 20.36 -21.24
C GLU A 223 23.36 21.50 -20.28
N ALA A 224 24.33 22.35 -19.93
CA ALA A 224 24.14 23.47 -18.98
C ALA A 224 23.02 24.44 -19.40
N TYR A 225 22.80 24.64 -20.71
CA TYR A 225 21.70 25.47 -21.20
C TYR A 225 20.34 24.89 -20.82
N TYR A 226 20.16 23.57 -20.98
CA TYR A 226 18.91 22.90 -20.65
C TYR A 226 18.76 22.66 -19.14
N ALA A 227 19.87 22.46 -18.42
CA ALA A 227 19.90 22.36 -16.96
C ALA A 227 19.53 23.69 -16.27
N ASN A 228 19.87 24.81 -16.91
CA ASN A 228 19.47 26.16 -16.50
C ASN A 228 19.91 26.52 -15.06
N GLY A 229 21.06 26.00 -14.61
CA GLY A 229 21.57 26.21 -13.26
C GLY A 229 20.65 25.69 -12.14
N GLN A 230 19.69 24.83 -12.46
CA GLN A 230 18.70 24.26 -11.52
C GLN A 230 18.46 22.78 -11.83
N SER A 231 19.49 22.12 -12.32
CA SER A 231 19.50 20.71 -12.67
C SER A 231 18.37 20.23 -13.60
N GLY A 232 17.90 21.09 -14.50
CA GLY A 232 16.82 20.75 -15.44
C GLY A 232 15.43 20.76 -14.82
N LEU A 233 15.26 21.30 -13.60
CA LEU A 233 13.99 21.37 -12.88
C LEU A 233 13.18 22.65 -13.20
N THR A 234 13.47 23.27 -14.34
CA THR A 234 12.76 24.44 -14.88
C THR A 234 12.16 24.11 -16.23
N SER A 235 11.16 24.88 -16.67
CA SER A 235 10.53 24.69 -17.98
C SER A 235 11.49 24.77 -19.17
N ARG A 236 12.73 25.23 -18.97
CA ARG A 236 13.79 25.20 -19.98
C ARG A 236 14.07 23.79 -20.50
N ILE A 237 13.92 22.76 -19.66
CA ILE A 237 14.14 21.38 -20.06
C ILE A 237 13.18 20.95 -21.18
N TRP A 238 11.99 21.55 -21.27
CA TRP A 238 11.00 21.24 -22.31
C TRP A 238 11.50 21.60 -23.71
N GLU A 239 12.43 22.55 -23.85
CA GLU A 239 13.09 22.82 -25.13
C GLU A 239 13.90 21.60 -25.60
N ALA A 240 14.63 20.94 -24.70
CA ALA A 240 15.39 19.72 -25.04
C ALA A 240 14.47 18.60 -25.52
N LEU A 241 13.34 18.41 -24.83
CA LEU A 241 12.38 17.36 -25.15
C LEU A 241 11.71 17.62 -26.50
N ARG A 242 11.30 18.87 -26.76
CA ARG A 242 10.69 19.29 -28.03
C ARG A 242 11.67 19.17 -29.20
N ASP A 243 12.90 19.67 -29.02
CA ASP A 243 13.97 19.52 -30.01
C ASP A 243 14.21 18.03 -30.32
N GLY A 244 14.27 17.19 -29.29
CA GLY A 244 14.42 15.73 -29.44
C GLY A 244 13.26 15.08 -30.21
N LEU A 245 12.01 15.40 -29.85
CA LEU A 245 10.82 14.89 -30.52
C LEU A 245 10.75 15.33 -31.98
N ASP A 246 11.08 16.60 -32.27
CA ASP A 246 11.13 17.12 -33.64
C ASP A 246 12.20 16.42 -34.49
N LEU A 247 13.36 16.14 -33.92
CA LEU A 247 14.43 15.38 -34.58
C LEU A 247 14.04 13.93 -34.84
N VAL A 248 13.41 13.26 -33.86
CA VAL A 248 12.89 11.89 -34.02
C VAL A 248 11.85 11.84 -35.13
N ARG A 249 10.86 12.75 -35.10
CA ARG A 249 9.85 12.88 -36.16
C ARG A 249 10.49 13.12 -37.53
N ALA A 250 11.42 14.07 -37.65
CA ALA A 250 12.07 14.39 -38.92
C ALA A 250 12.90 13.24 -39.48
N SER A 251 13.42 12.35 -38.63
CA SER A 251 14.15 11.15 -39.07
C SER A 251 13.24 10.08 -39.69
N GLY A 252 11.94 10.11 -39.41
CA GLY A 252 10.99 9.08 -39.86
C GLY A 252 11.25 7.69 -39.28
N SER A 253 12.02 7.59 -38.19
CA SER A 253 12.42 6.32 -37.57
C SER A 253 11.30 5.60 -36.83
N VAL A 254 10.24 6.31 -36.46
CA VAL A 254 9.04 5.79 -35.78
C VAL A 254 7.80 6.54 -36.27
N ASP A 255 6.64 5.90 -36.20
CA ASP A 255 5.33 6.55 -36.29
C ASP A 255 4.81 6.78 -34.87
N PHE A 256 4.50 8.03 -34.51
CA PHE A 256 3.97 8.35 -33.17
C PHE A 256 2.58 7.74 -32.95
N ALA A 257 1.81 7.46 -34.01
CA ALA A 257 0.53 6.77 -33.93
C ALA A 257 0.67 5.35 -33.34
N ASP A 258 1.84 4.72 -33.48
CA ASP A 258 2.07 3.38 -32.93
C ASP A 258 2.08 3.39 -31.39
N PHE A 259 2.26 4.54 -30.74
CA PHE A 259 2.36 4.68 -29.29
C PHE A 259 1.10 5.28 -28.66
N ASP A 260 -0.04 5.24 -29.35
CA ASP A 260 -1.35 5.66 -28.86
C ASP A 260 -2.33 4.47 -28.96
N ASN A 261 -2.09 3.44 -28.15
CA ASN A 261 -2.86 2.19 -28.16
C ASN A 261 -3.90 2.13 -27.05
N GLU A 262 -3.87 3.05 -26.07
CA GLU A 262 -4.88 3.10 -25.03
C GLU A 262 -6.23 3.51 -25.63
N ILE A 263 -7.20 2.59 -25.60
CA ILE A 263 -8.50 2.77 -26.23
C ILE A 263 -9.28 3.86 -25.49
N ASN A 264 -9.68 4.90 -26.22
CA ASN A 264 -10.55 5.93 -25.65
C ASN A 264 -11.93 5.37 -25.28
N GLN A 265 -12.67 6.13 -24.46
CA GLN A 265 -14.00 5.76 -23.93
C GLN A 265 -15.06 5.46 -25.02
N ASN A 266 -14.76 5.79 -26.28
CA ASN A 266 -15.63 5.63 -27.44
C ASN A 266 -15.24 4.44 -28.36
N GLY A 267 -14.28 3.60 -27.95
CA GLY A 267 -14.14 2.23 -28.45
C GLY A 267 -13.61 2.05 -29.88
N GLY A 268 -12.79 2.95 -30.42
CA GLY A 268 -12.34 2.80 -31.81
C GLY A 268 -10.99 3.38 -32.23
N LYS A 269 -10.32 4.20 -31.40
CA LYS A 269 -8.97 4.73 -31.65
C LYS A 269 -8.26 4.95 -30.31
N GLY A 270 -6.94 5.11 -30.37
CA GLY A 270 -6.16 5.69 -29.29
C GLY A 270 -6.79 6.99 -28.76
N ASP A 271 -6.42 7.39 -27.56
CA ASP A 271 -6.96 8.56 -26.89
C ASP A 271 -6.28 9.88 -27.34
N GLY A 272 -5.36 9.80 -28.30
CA GLY A 272 -4.67 10.93 -28.90
C GLY A 272 -3.41 11.33 -28.14
N TRP A 273 -2.95 10.51 -27.20
CA TRP A 273 -1.82 10.78 -26.34
C TRP A 273 -0.89 9.58 -26.30
N ILE A 274 0.39 9.85 -26.14
CA ILE A 274 1.37 8.78 -26.03
C ILE A 274 1.13 7.93 -24.77
N ASP A 275 1.17 6.61 -24.93
CA ASP A 275 0.96 5.61 -23.87
C ASP A 275 2.08 5.66 -22.82
N ALA A 276 3.33 5.81 -23.26
CA ALA A 276 4.51 6.03 -22.40
C ALA A 276 5.68 6.62 -23.20
N ILE A 277 6.49 7.46 -22.55
CA ILE A 277 7.73 7.98 -23.12
C ILE A 277 8.81 8.14 -22.06
N THR A 278 10.03 7.73 -22.41
CA THR A 278 11.24 7.86 -21.58
C THR A 278 12.32 8.59 -22.36
N PHE A 279 12.83 9.68 -21.80
CA PHE A 279 14.02 10.35 -22.31
C PHE A 279 15.26 9.88 -21.56
N VAL A 280 16.34 9.69 -22.30
CA VAL A 280 17.66 9.37 -21.74
C VAL A 280 18.67 10.40 -22.24
N HIS A 281 19.28 11.17 -21.35
CA HIS A 281 20.24 12.21 -21.75
C HIS A 281 21.69 11.72 -21.71
N SER A 282 22.55 12.28 -22.55
CA SER A 282 23.97 11.87 -22.65
C SER A 282 24.86 12.33 -21.48
N GLY A 283 24.26 12.88 -20.42
CA GLY A 283 24.91 13.45 -19.23
C GLY A 283 24.95 12.49 -18.04
N TYR A 284 25.77 12.84 -17.04
CA TYR A 284 25.77 12.17 -15.74
C TYR A 284 24.67 12.75 -14.84
N ALA A 285 24.05 11.92 -14.03
CA ALA A 285 22.93 12.31 -13.16
C ALA A 285 23.32 13.37 -12.12
N ALA A 286 22.57 14.47 -12.04
CA ALA A 286 22.81 15.53 -11.06
C ALA A 286 22.68 15.03 -9.62
N GLU A 287 21.84 14.03 -9.36
CA GLU A 287 21.62 13.45 -8.03
C GLU A 287 22.86 12.75 -7.41
N PHE A 288 23.97 12.62 -8.16
CA PHE A 288 25.27 12.24 -7.60
C PHE A 288 26.00 13.39 -6.89
N GLY A 289 25.56 14.64 -7.06
CA GLY A 289 26.24 15.84 -6.55
C GLY A 289 27.60 16.08 -7.21
N GLY A 290 28.29 17.11 -6.73
CA GLY A 290 29.63 17.50 -7.14
C GLY A 290 29.81 17.78 -8.64
N VAL A 291 31.05 17.69 -9.10
CA VAL A 291 31.41 17.84 -10.52
C VAL A 291 31.51 16.47 -11.18
N ALA A 292 30.80 16.29 -12.30
CA ALA A 292 30.85 15.07 -13.10
C ALA A 292 30.97 15.41 -14.58
N GLY A 293 31.86 14.73 -15.30
CA GLY A 293 32.07 15.00 -16.74
C GLY A 293 32.45 16.43 -17.09
N GLY A 294 32.97 17.21 -16.12
CA GLY A 294 33.32 18.62 -16.27
C GLY A 294 32.21 19.63 -15.98
N ALA A 295 31.03 19.18 -15.52
CA ALA A 295 29.91 20.05 -15.16
C ALA A 295 29.53 19.91 -13.68
N ASP A 296 29.18 21.02 -13.03
CA ASP A 296 28.64 21.02 -11.66
C ASP A 296 27.25 20.35 -11.63
N MET A 297 26.72 20.06 -10.44
CA MET A 297 25.40 19.46 -10.26
C MET A 297 24.29 20.32 -10.86
N ASP A 298 24.36 21.64 -10.67
CA ASP A 298 23.30 22.56 -11.10
C ASP A 298 23.24 22.70 -12.64
N ASP A 299 24.32 22.34 -13.32
CA ASP A 299 24.46 22.34 -14.79
C ASP A 299 24.25 20.97 -15.44
N ARG A 300 23.83 19.95 -14.66
CA ARG A 300 23.49 18.59 -15.13
C ARG A 300 22.03 18.30 -14.88
N ILE A 301 21.43 17.31 -15.55
CA ILE A 301 20.01 17.00 -15.34
C ILE A 301 19.83 16.08 -14.12
N TRP A 302 18.95 16.46 -13.20
CA TRP A 302 18.45 15.59 -12.12
C TRP A 302 17.33 14.72 -12.70
N SER A 303 17.39 13.41 -12.47
CA SER A 303 16.37 12.49 -12.98
C SER A 303 14.99 12.85 -12.44
N HIS A 304 14.02 13.03 -13.34
CA HIS A 304 12.67 13.43 -12.94
C HIS A 304 11.61 13.03 -13.96
N ARG A 305 10.39 12.97 -13.46
CA ARG A 305 9.15 13.05 -14.20
C ARG A 305 8.61 14.47 -14.15
N TRP A 306 8.02 14.93 -15.26
CA TRP A 306 7.18 16.14 -15.26
C TRP A 306 6.14 16.12 -16.37
N THR A 307 5.34 17.19 -16.43
CA THR A 307 4.45 17.51 -17.55
C THR A 307 4.97 18.75 -18.23
N MET A 308 5.16 18.67 -19.55
CA MET A 308 5.39 19.83 -20.40
C MET A 308 4.08 20.32 -20.99
N THR A 309 4.06 21.58 -21.44
CA THR A 309 3.01 22.00 -22.39
C THR A 309 2.97 20.98 -23.53
N PRO A 310 1.80 20.49 -23.99
CA PRO A 310 1.78 19.41 -24.96
C PRO A 310 2.56 19.72 -26.23
N TRP A 311 3.39 18.78 -26.67
CA TRP A 311 3.89 18.70 -28.03
C TRP A 311 2.93 17.81 -28.83
N THR A 312 2.57 18.21 -30.04
CA THR A 312 1.64 17.45 -30.89
C THR A 312 2.38 17.08 -32.17
N ASP A 313 2.44 15.80 -32.49
CA ASP A 313 2.92 15.35 -33.78
C ASP A 313 1.92 15.77 -34.87
N PRO A 314 2.30 16.59 -35.87
CA PRO A 314 1.36 17.05 -36.88
C PRO A 314 0.94 15.96 -37.89
N ALA A 315 1.64 14.83 -37.96
CA ALA A 315 1.29 13.74 -38.87
C ALA A 315 0.21 12.82 -38.28
N SER A 316 0.41 12.34 -37.05
CA SER A 316 -0.49 11.43 -36.35
C SER A 316 -1.54 12.15 -35.49
N GLY A 317 -1.25 13.37 -35.02
CA GLY A 317 -2.05 14.08 -34.03
C GLY A 317 -1.79 13.64 -32.57
N VAL A 318 -0.89 12.67 -32.35
CA VAL A 318 -0.53 12.18 -31.01
C VAL A 318 0.18 13.26 -30.22
N LYS A 319 -0.18 13.37 -28.94
CA LYS A 319 0.35 14.37 -28.02
C LYS A 319 1.28 13.76 -26.98
N VAL A 320 2.33 14.52 -26.64
CA VAL A 320 3.27 14.22 -25.56
C VAL A 320 3.22 15.36 -24.55
N SER A 321 2.96 15.04 -23.29
CA SER A 321 2.94 16.02 -22.18
C SER A 321 3.65 15.45 -20.95
N ASN A 322 3.16 14.32 -20.42
CA ASN A 322 3.85 13.61 -19.35
C ASN A 322 5.13 12.97 -19.91
N TYR A 323 6.21 13.04 -19.15
CA TYR A 323 7.50 12.47 -19.54
C TYR A 323 8.31 12.08 -18.30
N ASN A 324 9.27 11.18 -18.47
CA ASN A 324 10.41 11.03 -17.57
C ASN A 324 11.73 11.25 -18.31
N ILE A 325 12.76 11.76 -17.62
CA ILE A 325 14.11 11.95 -18.15
C ILE A 325 15.15 11.37 -17.18
N ASN A 326 16.10 10.60 -17.73
CA ASN A 326 17.06 9.80 -16.96
C ASN A 326 18.48 9.92 -17.54
N PRO A 327 19.54 9.71 -16.73
CA PRO A 327 20.92 9.71 -17.20
C PRO A 327 21.21 8.49 -18.08
N GLY A 328 21.92 8.72 -19.18
CA GLY A 328 22.39 7.66 -20.06
C GLY A 328 23.71 7.01 -19.62
N ILE A 329 24.42 7.66 -18.71
CA ILE A 329 25.71 7.18 -18.21
C ILE A 329 25.74 7.16 -16.69
N TRP A 330 26.36 6.12 -16.14
CA TRP A 330 26.40 5.87 -14.72
C TRP A 330 27.55 6.58 -14.01
N GLY A 331 27.26 7.16 -12.85
CA GLY A 331 28.25 7.73 -11.94
C GLY A 331 28.67 9.15 -12.27
N THR A 332 29.92 9.46 -11.98
CA THR A 332 30.50 10.81 -12.15
C THR A 332 31.57 10.89 -13.25
N SER A 333 31.96 9.74 -13.79
CA SER A 333 32.96 9.58 -14.86
C SER A 333 32.78 8.23 -15.59
N GLY A 334 33.46 8.06 -16.73
CA GLY A 334 33.45 6.82 -17.52
C GLY A 334 32.35 6.76 -18.58
N THR A 335 32.02 5.55 -19.02
CA THR A 335 31.08 5.31 -20.15
C THR A 335 30.09 4.19 -19.86
N ALA A 336 30.01 3.74 -18.60
CA ALA A 336 29.05 2.71 -18.20
C ALA A 336 27.62 3.22 -18.41
N ILE A 337 26.74 2.36 -18.91
CA ILE A 337 25.33 2.71 -19.14
C ILE A 337 24.60 3.07 -17.85
N GLY A 338 23.62 3.97 -17.93
CA GLY A 338 22.67 4.23 -16.86
C GLY A 338 21.97 2.94 -16.38
N ARG A 339 21.56 2.91 -15.12
CA ARG A 339 21.01 1.71 -14.47
C ARG A 339 19.48 1.76 -14.38
N ILE A 340 18.86 0.60 -14.27
CA ILE A 340 17.41 0.45 -14.34
C ILE A 340 16.66 1.10 -13.18
N GLY A 341 17.28 1.26 -11.99
CA GLY A 341 16.57 1.67 -10.79
C GLY A 341 15.86 3.01 -10.93
N VAL A 342 16.58 4.05 -11.33
CA VAL A 342 16.00 5.38 -11.57
C VAL A 342 14.97 5.35 -12.71
N ILE A 343 15.27 4.65 -13.81
CA ILE A 343 14.34 4.53 -14.94
C ILE A 343 13.01 3.89 -14.51
N CYS A 344 13.07 2.82 -13.71
CA CYS A 344 11.89 2.15 -13.19
C CYS A 344 11.09 3.06 -12.26
N HIS A 345 11.76 3.82 -11.38
CA HIS A 345 11.14 4.77 -10.47
C HIS A 345 10.39 5.88 -11.22
N GLU A 346 11.08 6.56 -12.14
CA GLU A 346 10.46 7.66 -12.90
C GLU A 346 9.32 7.20 -13.82
N LEU A 347 9.43 5.98 -14.37
CA LEU A 347 8.34 5.39 -15.13
C LEU A 347 7.13 5.02 -14.22
N GLY A 348 7.34 4.79 -12.93
CA GLY A 348 6.28 4.55 -11.94
C GLY A 348 5.35 5.76 -11.81
N HIS A 349 5.90 6.98 -11.81
CA HIS A 349 5.13 8.22 -11.83
C HIS A 349 4.30 8.38 -13.10
N PHE A 350 4.76 7.83 -14.23
CA PHE A 350 4.00 7.87 -15.48
C PHE A 350 2.63 7.16 -15.33
N PHE A 351 2.57 6.15 -14.46
CA PHE A 351 1.35 5.41 -14.14
C PHE A 351 0.57 5.97 -12.94
N GLY A 352 0.94 7.16 -12.45
CA GLY A 352 0.22 7.90 -11.43
C GLY A 352 0.64 7.62 -9.98
N LEU A 353 1.70 6.83 -9.76
CA LEU A 353 2.22 6.66 -8.40
C LEU A 353 2.88 7.96 -7.90
N PRO A 354 2.62 8.38 -6.65
CA PRO A 354 3.39 9.43 -6.00
C PRO A 354 4.74 8.89 -5.53
N ASP A 355 5.64 9.79 -5.15
CA ASP A 355 6.76 9.39 -4.31
C ASP A 355 6.29 9.06 -2.90
N LEU A 356 7.00 8.10 -2.31
CA LEU A 356 6.77 7.61 -0.96
C LEU A 356 8.02 7.76 -0.08
N TYR A 357 9.02 8.54 -0.50
CA TYR A 357 10.04 9.07 0.41
C TYR A 357 9.53 10.33 1.11
N ASP A 358 10.22 10.77 2.16
CA ASP A 358 9.86 12.00 2.87
C ASP A 358 10.31 13.25 2.10
N TYR A 359 9.33 14.01 1.60
CA TYR A 359 9.60 15.24 0.85
C TYR A 359 10.20 16.37 1.69
N SER A 360 10.05 16.33 3.02
CA SER A 360 10.63 17.31 3.94
C SER A 360 12.14 17.11 4.15
N GLY A 361 12.66 15.92 3.80
CA GLY A 361 14.06 15.54 4.01
C GLY A 361 14.41 15.16 5.46
N LYS A 362 13.43 15.01 6.35
CA LYS A 362 13.64 14.65 7.76
C LYS A 362 13.72 13.13 7.97
N GLY A 363 12.92 12.37 7.23
CA GLY A 363 12.89 10.91 7.20
C GLY A 363 13.18 10.33 5.82
N GLU A 364 12.87 9.05 5.66
CA GLU A 364 13.16 8.24 4.47
C GLU A 364 11.87 7.64 3.86
N GLY A 365 10.70 8.00 4.41
CA GLY A 365 9.40 7.45 4.00
C GLY A 365 9.35 5.92 4.08
N CYS A 366 9.00 5.26 2.98
CA CYS A 366 9.03 3.78 2.90
C CYS A 366 10.45 3.18 2.78
N GLY A 367 11.50 3.99 2.62
CA GLY A 367 12.89 3.53 2.43
C GLY A 367 13.07 2.53 1.28
N SER A 368 14.04 1.62 1.44
CA SER A 368 14.35 0.56 0.46
C SER A 368 13.31 -0.57 0.41
N TRP A 369 12.20 -0.43 1.15
CA TRP A 369 11.06 -1.33 1.06
C TRP A 369 10.11 -0.94 -0.07
N CYS A 370 10.26 0.22 -0.72
CA CYS A 370 9.45 0.59 -1.86
C CYS A 370 10.26 1.30 -2.94
N LEU A 371 10.09 0.92 -4.21
CA LEU A 371 10.69 1.63 -5.34
C LEU A 371 10.36 3.13 -5.33
N MET A 372 9.12 3.48 -4.99
CA MET A 372 8.67 4.88 -4.98
C MET A 372 9.27 5.68 -3.81
N ALA A 373 10.00 5.05 -2.90
CA ALA A 373 10.76 5.75 -1.87
C ALA A 373 12.26 5.71 -2.15
N ASN A 374 12.83 4.58 -2.60
CA ASN A 374 14.26 4.50 -2.85
C ASN A 374 14.59 3.60 -4.04
N SER A 375 14.89 4.21 -5.19
CA SER A 375 15.32 3.50 -6.41
C SER A 375 16.71 2.86 -6.32
N TRP A 376 17.53 3.29 -5.35
CA TRP A 376 18.89 2.79 -5.16
C TRP A 376 18.92 1.36 -4.61
N GLY A 377 17.84 0.94 -3.93
CA GLY A 377 17.76 -0.32 -3.21
C GLY A 377 18.66 -0.36 -1.98
N PHE A 378 18.61 -1.49 -1.26
CA PHE A 378 19.41 -1.70 -0.04
C PHE A 378 20.92 -1.70 -0.28
N ASP A 379 21.37 -2.11 -1.47
CA ASP A 379 22.80 -2.19 -1.81
C ASP A 379 23.33 -0.90 -2.48
N GLY A 380 22.46 0.08 -2.72
CA GLY A 380 22.79 1.35 -3.36
C GLY A 380 23.13 1.21 -4.85
N THR A 381 23.02 0.03 -5.46
CA THR A 381 23.54 -0.19 -6.82
C THR A 381 22.60 0.35 -7.91
N GLN A 382 21.30 0.53 -7.65
CA GLN A 382 20.26 0.66 -8.69
C GLN A 382 20.17 -0.52 -9.68
N PHE A 383 20.97 -1.58 -9.53
CA PHE A 383 20.74 -2.83 -10.27
C PHE A 383 19.57 -3.58 -9.67
N ARG A 384 19.37 -3.52 -8.35
CA ARG A 384 18.26 -4.16 -7.64
C ARG A 384 17.30 -3.10 -7.09
N PRO A 385 16.54 -2.39 -7.94
CA PRO A 385 15.46 -1.53 -7.43
C PRO A 385 14.52 -2.37 -6.56
N PRO A 386 14.02 -1.87 -5.43
CA PRO A 386 13.08 -2.61 -4.59
C PRO A 386 11.81 -2.99 -5.34
N HIS A 387 11.11 -4.03 -4.88
CA HIS A 387 9.70 -4.18 -5.26
C HIS A 387 8.89 -2.94 -4.86
N MET A 388 7.85 -2.64 -5.64
CA MET A 388 6.80 -1.72 -5.23
C MET A 388 6.05 -2.28 -4.03
N SER A 389 5.66 -1.42 -3.09
CA SER A 389 4.94 -1.84 -1.87
C SER A 389 3.56 -2.42 -2.21
N ALA A 390 2.97 -3.13 -1.25
CA ALA A 390 1.58 -3.57 -1.34
C ALA A 390 0.63 -2.44 -1.75
N TRP A 391 0.80 -1.23 -1.19
CA TRP A 391 0.00 -0.06 -1.54
C TRP A 391 0.12 0.31 -3.02
N CYS A 392 1.35 0.39 -3.56
CA CYS A 392 1.58 0.68 -4.98
C CYS A 392 0.95 -0.37 -5.90
N LYS A 393 1.07 -1.66 -5.54
CA LYS A 393 0.49 -2.78 -6.31
C LYS A 393 -1.05 -2.73 -6.33
N LEU A 394 -1.67 -2.32 -5.22
CA LEU A 394 -3.11 -2.07 -5.13
C LEU A 394 -3.52 -0.85 -5.97
N PHE A 395 -2.79 0.25 -5.84
CA PHE A 395 -3.04 1.50 -6.57
C PHE A 395 -3.06 1.28 -8.09
N LEU A 396 -2.07 0.54 -8.60
CA LEU A 396 -1.94 0.19 -10.02
C LEU A 396 -2.84 -0.98 -10.47
N SER A 397 -3.65 -1.54 -9.57
CA SER A 397 -4.48 -2.74 -9.83
C SER A 397 -3.68 -3.98 -10.29
N TRP A 398 -2.38 -4.01 -9.99
CA TRP A 398 -1.51 -5.15 -10.24
C TRP A 398 -1.81 -6.30 -9.28
N ASN A 399 -2.31 -5.99 -8.09
CA ASN A 399 -2.82 -6.97 -7.14
C ASN A 399 -4.07 -6.45 -6.42
N SER A 400 -4.74 -7.33 -5.68
CA SER A 400 -5.88 -7.01 -4.83
C SER A 400 -5.62 -7.49 -3.42
N ALA A 401 -6.12 -6.76 -2.41
CA ALA A 401 -6.03 -7.21 -1.03
C ALA A 401 -7.27 -8.00 -0.58
N GLN A 402 -7.03 -9.07 0.17
CA GLN A 402 -8.05 -9.82 0.87
C GLN A 402 -8.37 -9.12 2.21
N LEU A 403 -9.64 -8.78 2.43
CA LEU A 403 -10.08 -8.14 3.67
C LEU A 403 -10.11 -9.18 4.81
N LEU A 404 -9.34 -8.94 5.86
CA LEU A 404 -9.37 -9.72 7.09
C LEU A 404 -10.46 -9.21 8.02
N SER A 405 -11.50 -10.02 8.18
CA SER A 405 -12.65 -9.73 9.06
C SER A 405 -12.97 -10.86 10.04
N THR A 406 -12.34 -12.03 9.88
CA THR A 406 -12.53 -13.21 10.72
C THR A 406 -11.23 -13.58 11.41
N PRO A 407 -11.23 -13.94 12.70
CA PRO A 407 -10.05 -14.50 13.33
C PRO A 407 -9.63 -15.83 12.68
N GLY A 408 -8.33 -16.08 12.59
CA GLY A 408 -7.80 -17.30 11.98
C GLY A 408 -6.32 -17.22 11.65
N THR A 409 -5.78 -18.31 11.09
CA THR A 409 -4.41 -18.36 10.57
C THR A 409 -4.44 -18.12 9.07
N TYR A 410 -3.59 -17.20 8.61
CA TYR A 410 -3.47 -16.78 7.23
C TYR A 410 -2.06 -17.05 6.71
N GLU A 411 -1.95 -17.34 5.41
CA GLU A 411 -0.67 -17.61 4.75
C GLU A 411 -0.36 -16.53 3.71
N VAL A 412 0.90 -16.12 3.63
CA VAL A 412 1.37 -15.04 2.76
C VAL A 412 2.62 -15.49 2.01
N GLU A 413 2.49 -15.67 0.70
CA GLU A 413 3.61 -15.93 -0.20
C GLU A 413 4.49 -14.68 -0.36
N ALA A 414 5.79 -14.89 -0.59
CA ALA A 414 6.73 -13.81 -0.84
C ALA A 414 6.28 -12.95 -2.03
N THR A 415 6.39 -11.63 -1.90
CA THR A 415 5.88 -10.63 -2.86
C THR A 415 6.44 -10.81 -4.28
N SER A 416 7.61 -11.43 -4.42
CA SER A 416 8.27 -11.73 -5.69
C SER A 416 7.70 -12.96 -6.41
N LEU A 417 6.81 -13.72 -5.76
CA LEU A 417 6.16 -14.90 -6.33
C LEU A 417 4.85 -14.50 -7.04
N PRO A 418 4.50 -15.12 -8.18
CA PRO A 418 3.28 -14.80 -8.91
C PRO A 418 2.02 -14.89 -8.04
N GLY A 419 1.23 -13.81 -8.01
CA GLY A 419 -0.07 -13.79 -7.33
C GLY A 419 0.00 -13.83 -5.79
N ALA A 420 1.13 -13.43 -5.20
CA ALA A 420 1.29 -13.38 -3.75
C ALA A 420 0.14 -12.62 -3.05
N ASN A 421 -0.38 -13.20 -1.97
CA ASN A 421 -1.48 -12.60 -1.24
C ASN A 421 -1.06 -11.28 -0.59
N ILE A 422 -1.98 -10.31 -0.61
CA ILE A 422 -1.91 -9.09 0.21
C ILE A 422 -3.14 -9.11 1.11
N TYR A 423 -2.95 -8.89 2.40
CA TYR A 423 -4.07 -8.77 3.35
C TYR A 423 -4.30 -7.33 3.72
N ARG A 424 -5.57 -6.95 3.90
CA ARG A 424 -6.00 -5.64 4.39
C ARG A 424 -6.78 -5.80 5.68
N ILE A 425 -6.48 -4.98 6.68
CA ILE A 425 -7.25 -4.90 7.93
C ILE A 425 -7.80 -3.48 8.06
N ASN A 426 -9.12 -3.36 8.13
CA ASN A 426 -9.79 -2.08 8.38
C ASN A 426 -10.03 -1.89 9.87
N TYR A 427 -9.93 -0.64 10.35
CA TYR A 427 -10.29 -0.30 11.71
C TYR A 427 -11.83 -0.35 11.91
N PRO A 428 -12.37 -1.19 12.82
CA PRO A 428 -13.82 -1.45 12.95
C PRO A 428 -14.70 -0.23 13.23
N SER A 429 -14.13 0.89 13.69
CA SER A 429 -14.84 2.15 13.96
C SER A 429 -14.06 3.37 13.49
N GLY A 430 -13.03 3.16 12.66
CA GLY A 430 -12.20 4.21 12.08
C GLY A 430 -12.66 4.61 10.68
N PRO A 431 -12.07 5.67 10.09
CA PRO A 431 -12.32 6.01 8.70
C PRO A 431 -11.79 4.89 7.77
N LEU A 432 -12.49 4.64 6.66
CA LEU A 432 -12.06 3.65 5.66
C LEU A 432 -10.76 4.03 4.93
N SER A 433 -10.35 5.31 5.03
CA SER A 433 -9.07 5.80 4.50
C SER A 433 -7.87 5.28 5.30
N GLU A 434 -8.09 4.88 6.56
CA GLU A 434 -7.04 4.35 7.43
C GLU A 434 -7.14 2.82 7.55
N TYR A 435 -6.04 2.11 7.29
CA TYR A 435 -6.02 0.65 7.32
C TYR A 435 -4.58 0.10 7.34
N LEU A 436 -4.44 -1.19 7.68
CA LEU A 436 -3.18 -1.92 7.54
C LEU A 436 -3.16 -2.76 6.27
N LEU A 437 -1.99 -2.84 5.61
CA LEU A 437 -1.70 -3.84 4.57
C LEU A 437 -0.57 -4.77 5.03
N ILE A 438 -0.69 -6.06 4.73
CA ILE A 438 0.32 -7.07 5.07
C ILE A 438 0.78 -7.75 3.78
N GLU A 439 2.09 -7.78 3.57
CA GLU A 439 2.75 -8.58 2.52
C GLU A 439 4.01 -9.26 3.07
N ASN A 440 4.46 -10.33 2.42
CA ASN A 440 5.68 -11.04 2.80
C ASN A 440 6.85 -10.60 1.92
N ARG A 441 7.88 -9.98 2.51
CA ARG A 441 9.09 -9.51 1.82
C ARG A 441 10.26 -10.42 2.17
N GLN A 442 10.89 -11.01 1.16
CA GLN A 442 11.93 -12.03 1.34
C GLN A 442 13.13 -11.71 0.47
N ALA A 443 14.34 -12.04 0.96
CA ALA A 443 15.60 -11.91 0.22
C ALA A 443 15.72 -12.94 -0.93
N VAL A 444 14.70 -13.00 -1.78
CA VAL A 444 14.55 -13.93 -2.90
C VAL A 444 14.09 -13.16 -4.14
N GLY A 445 14.18 -13.81 -5.30
CA GLY A 445 13.88 -13.15 -6.57
C GLY A 445 14.99 -12.22 -7.05
N ARG A 446 14.72 -11.48 -8.13
CA ARG A 446 15.74 -10.65 -8.82
C ARG A 446 16.01 -9.35 -8.09
N TYR A 447 14.95 -8.74 -7.59
CA TYR A 447 14.95 -7.39 -7.04
C TYR A 447 15.08 -7.42 -5.52
N ASP A 448 14.11 -8.02 -4.83
CA ASP A 448 14.13 -8.20 -3.38
C ASP A 448 15.25 -9.13 -2.88
N GLY A 449 15.93 -9.86 -3.77
CA GLY A 449 17.17 -10.54 -3.45
C GLY A 449 18.30 -9.62 -2.94
N GLY A 450 18.13 -8.29 -3.03
CA GLY A 450 19.00 -7.30 -2.40
C GLY A 450 18.70 -7.00 -0.92
N ILE A 451 17.60 -7.53 -0.34
CA ILE A 451 17.31 -7.39 1.09
C ILE A 451 18.47 -7.99 1.90
N PRO A 452 19.09 -7.26 2.85
CA PRO A 452 20.28 -7.72 3.56
C PRO A 452 20.01 -9.03 4.34
N ALA A 453 20.77 -10.08 4.02
CA ALA A 453 20.69 -11.41 4.65
C ALA A 453 21.66 -11.61 5.85
N GLY A 454 22.43 -10.57 6.24
CA GLY A 454 23.53 -10.61 7.22
C GLY A 454 23.10 -10.75 8.68
N THR A 455 24.06 -10.90 9.61
CA THR A 455 23.92 -11.42 10.99
C THR A 455 22.79 -10.82 11.85
N GLY A 456 21.56 -11.24 11.57
CA GLY A 456 20.31 -10.84 12.24
C GLY A 456 19.10 -10.68 11.29
N GLY A 457 19.34 -10.45 10.00
CA GLY A 457 18.35 -9.97 9.05
C GLY A 457 17.89 -10.98 8.01
N GLN A 458 16.65 -11.45 8.13
CA GLN A 458 15.97 -12.30 7.17
C GLN A 458 14.73 -11.54 6.67
N GLY A 459 14.07 -12.03 5.63
CA GLY A 459 12.78 -11.48 5.24
C GLY A 459 11.73 -11.58 6.34
N GLY A 460 10.56 -11.02 6.11
CA GLY A 460 9.47 -11.04 7.08
C GLY A 460 8.18 -10.47 6.50
N LEU A 461 7.18 -10.37 7.36
CA LEU A 461 5.97 -9.62 7.03
C LEU A 461 6.26 -8.13 7.13
N ALA A 462 6.12 -7.42 6.02
CA ALA A 462 6.02 -5.97 6.00
C ALA A 462 4.57 -5.58 6.28
N ILE A 463 4.35 -4.84 7.36
CA ILE A 463 3.03 -4.34 7.75
C ILE A 463 3.02 -2.83 7.52
N TRP A 464 2.21 -2.38 6.57
CA TRP A 464 2.08 -0.99 6.17
C TRP A 464 0.89 -0.35 6.87
N HIS A 465 1.09 0.80 7.51
CA HIS A 465 0.02 1.67 8.01
C HIS A 465 -0.30 2.70 6.95
N ILE A 466 -1.52 2.66 6.43
CA ILE A 466 -1.99 3.54 5.37
C ILE A 466 -2.98 4.53 5.96
N ASP A 467 -2.85 5.81 5.62
CA ASP A 467 -3.94 6.78 5.68
C ASP A 467 -4.10 7.53 4.35
N ASP A 468 -5.12 7.16 3.58
CA ASP A 468 -5.42 7.80 2.30
C ASP A 468 -5.88 9.27 2.45
N SER A 469 -6.20 9.71 3.67
CA SER A 469 -6.58 11.09 3.97
C SER A 469 -5.39 12.06 3.93
N VAL A 470 -4.18 11.56 4.20
CA VAL A 470 -2.93 12.32 4.09
C VAL A 470 -2.57 12.51 2.61
N PRO A 471 -2.32 13.75 2.15
CA PRO A 471 -2.09 14.01 0.74
C PRO A 471 -0.72 13.54 0.24
N GLU A 472 0.32 13.70 1.06
CA GLU A 472 1.73 13.47 0.69
C GLU A 472 2.45 12.68 1.78
N ASN A 473 3.65 12.16 1.49
CA ASN A 473 4.45 11.41 2.45
C ASN A 473 5.47 12.28 3.21
N ASP A 474 5.13 13.53 3.54
CA ASP A 474 6.07 14.57 4.06
C ASP A 474 5.97 14.88 5.56
N GLN A 475 5.18 14.11 6.31
CA GLN A 475 4.95 14.31 7.74
C GLN A 475 5.47 13.10 8.53
N PRO A 476 6.79 12.94 8.71
CA PRO A 476 7.31 11.87 9.55
C PRO A 476 6.83 12.06 10.99
N GLY A 477 6.25 11.01 11.56
CA GLY A 477 5.82 11.02 12.94
C GLY A 477 5.85 9.62 13.55
N TYR A 478 6.32 9.56 14.79
CA TYR A 478 6.44 8.34 15.58
C TYR A 478 6.06 8.59 17.05
N PRO A 479 5.67 7.56 17.81
CA PRO A 479 5.36 7.69 19.24
C PRO A 479 6.48 8.43 20.00
N GLY A 480 6.12 9.56 20.63
CA GLY A 480 7.05 10.41 21.39
C GLY A 480 7.72 11.54 20.59
N SER A 481 7.50 11.61 19.27
CA SER A 481 7.85 12.80 18.47
C SER A 481 6.83 13.93 18.63
N ASP A 482 7.26 15.17 18.41
CA ASP A 482 6.37 16.32 18.35
C ASP A 482 5.39 16.16 17.18
N GLY A 483 4.11 16.46 17.40
CA GLY A 483 3.08 16.40 16.36
C GLY A 483 2.42 15.03 16.17
N PHE A 484 3.01 13.93 16.64
CA PHE A 484 2.38 12.61 16.59
C PHE A 484 1.12 12.54 17.50
N PRO A 485 0.00 11.92 17.07
CA PRO A 485 -0.20 11.18 15.82
C PRO A 485 -0.75 12.01 14.66
N ALA A 486 -0.86 13.34 14.79
CA ALA A 486 -1.34 14.18 13.70
C ALA A 486 -0.36 14.18 12.52
N ASP A 487 0.93 14.26 12.82
CA ASP A 487 2.00 14.03 11.84
C ASP A 487 2.22 12.52 11.70
N HIS A 488 2.01 12.01 10.49
CA HIS A 488 2.31 10.63 10.10
C HIS A 488 2.35 10.49 8.57
N TYR A 489 3.01 9.43 8.10
CA TYR A 489 3.09 9.13 6.67
C TYR A 489 1.75 8.64 6.10
N LYS A 490 1.47 9.03 4.85
CA LYS A 490 0.41 8.44 4.03
C LYS A 490 0.59 6.93 3.89
N VAL A 491 1.83 6.51 3.61
CA VAL A 491 2.23 5.11 3.51
C VAL A 491 3.46 4.93 4.40
N GLY A 492 3.26 4.40 5.60
CA GLY A 492 4.32 4.12 6.56
C GLY A 492 4.55 2.62 6.72
N LEU A 493 5.82 2.20 6.84
CA LEU A 493 6.13 0.84 7.28
C LEU A 493 6.17 0.83 8.81
N ILE A 494 5.36 -0.03 9.43
CA ILE A 494 5.49 -0.28 10.88
C ILE A 494 6.77 -1.10 11.08
N GLN A 495 7.83 -0.46 11.57
CA GLN A 495 9.13 -1.11 11.80
C GLN A 495 9.05 -2.05 12.99
N ALA A 496 9.24 -3.34 12.75
CA ALA A 496 9.03 -4.41 13.72
C ALA A 496 9.91 -4.29 14.99
N ASP A 497 11.04 -3.60 14.93
CA ASP A 497 11.91 -3.33 16.08
C ASP A 497 11.53 -2.09 16.91
N GLY A 498 10.57 -1.28 16.45
CA GLY A 498 10.14 -0.05 17.12
C GLY A 498 11.21 1.03 17.17
N LEU A 499 12.24 0.99 16.31
CA LEU A 499 13.31 1.99 16.31
C LEU A 499 12.96 3.26 15.54
N TRP A 500 11.97 3.21 14.64
CA TRP A 500 11.49 4.35 13.85
C TRP A 500 12.62 5.04 13.06
N GLU A 501 13.57 4.26 12.56
CA GLU A 501 14.75 4.75 11.86
C GLU A 501 14.37 5.39 10.51
N LEU A 502 13.31 4.92 9.86
CA LEU A 502 12.77 5.54 8.65
C LEU A 502 12.20 6.95 8.92
N GLU A 503 11.39 7.13 9.97
CA GLU A 503 10.82 8.43 10.34
C GLU A 503 11.89 9.39 10.87
N LYS A 504 12.92 8.85 11.55
CA LYS A 504 14.07 9.63 12.05
C LYS A 504 15.14 9.89 10.99
N GLY A 505 15.01 9.30 9.80
CA GLY A 505 15.99 9.37 8.72
C GLY A 505 17.37 8.84 9.12
N LEU A 506 17.42 7.77 9.91
CA LEU A 506 18.66 7.17 10.42
C LEU A 506 19.20 6.06 9.53
N ASN A 507 18.35 5.45 8.68
CA ASN A 507 18.74 4.54 7.62
C ASN A 507 17.64 4.44 6.55
N ARG A 508 17.92 3.78 5.43
CA ARG A 508 16.96 3.54 4.33
C ARG A 508 16.22 2.20 4.48
N GLY A 509 16.00 1.76 5.71
CA GLY A 509 15.46 0.47 6.07
C GLY A 509 16.52 -0.61 6.25
N ASN A 510 16.19 -1.60 7.08
CA ASN A 510 17.01 -2.76 7.35
C ASN A 510 16.14 -3.99 7.69
N ALA A 511 16.75 -5.15 7.82
CA ALA A 511 16.01 -6.39 7.98
C ALA A 511 15.29 -6.56 9.34
N ASN A 512 15.51 -5.68 10.32
CA ASN A 512 14.76 -5.66 11.58
C ASN A 512 13.42 -4.92 11.45
N ASP A 513 13.18 -4.23 10.32
CA ASP A 513 11.91 -3.54 10.07
C ASP A 513 10.72 -4.49 9.86
N VAL A 514 10.96 -5.78 9.57
CA VAL A 514 9.92 -6.75 9.21
C VAL A 514 9.65 -7.80 10.29
N PHE A 515 8.39 -8.17 10.45
CA PHE A 515 7.93 -9.08 11.50
C PHE A 515 8.19 -10.55 11.14
N ARG A 516 8.67 -11.34 12.12
CA ARG A 516 8.98 -12.78 11.98
C ARG A 516 9.23 -13.45 13.33
N GLN A 517 9.04 -14.76 13.41
CA GLN A 517 9.49 -15.58 14.54
C GLN A 517 11.00 -15.41 14.78
N GLY A 518 11.39 -15.29 16.05
CA GLY A 518 12.78 -15.07 16.46
C GLY A 518 13.24 -13.61 16.39
N HIS A 519 12.35 -12.70 15.98
CA HIS A 519 12.47 -11.26 16.14
C HIS A 519 11.19 -10.75 16.82
N ASN A 520 10.51 -9.74 16.28
CA ASN A 520 9.15 -9.41 16.66
C ASN A 520 8.15 -10.22 15.82
N ASP A 521 7.39 -11.10 16.47
CA ASP A 521 6.43 -12.02 15.85
C ASP A 521 4.96 -11.70 16.19
N SER A 522 4.71 -10.49 16.69
CA SER A 522 3.37 -10.01 16.97
C SER A 522 3.23 -8.49 16.82
N LEU A 523 2.04 -8.05 16.43
CA LEU A 523 1.62 -6.67 16.42
C LEU A 523 0.22 -6.58 17.03
N THR A 524 0.13 -6.00 18.22
CA THR A 524 -1.10 -5.93 19.01
C THR A 524 -1.35 -4.51 19.50
N ALA A 525 -2.48 -4.26 20.15
CA ALA A 525 -2.76 -2.96 20.75
C ALA A 525 -1.81 -2.56 21.89
N THR A 526 -1.02 -3.50 22.42
CA THR A 526 -0.16 -3.33 23.60
C THR A 526 1.33 -3.59 23.33
N THR A 527 1.71 -3.97 22.11
CA THR A 527 3.13 -4.11 21.75
C THR A 527 3.76 -2.76 21.45
N ASP A 528 5.08 -2.71 21.32
CA ASP A 528 5.80 -1.56 20.76
C ASP A 528 6.65 -2.06 19.58
N PRO A 529 6.34 -1.70 18.32
CA PRO A 529 5.20 -0.87 17.90
C PRO A 529 3.84 -1.55 18.15
N ASN A 530 2.74 -0.78 18.13
CA ASN A 530 1.36 -1.29 18.26
C ASN A 530 0.57 -1.18 16.95
N SER A 531 -0.56 -1.90 16.88
CA SER A 531 -1.48 -1.90 15.72
C SER A 531 -2.56 -0.81 15.76
N ASN A 532 -2.54 0.11 16.71
CA ASN A 532 -3.63 1.06 16.88
C ASN A 532 -3.69 2.07 15.73
N SER A 533 -4.89 2.54 15.44
CA SER A 533 -5.08 3.66 14.51
C SER A 533 -4.49 4.95 15.08
N PHE A 534 -4.26 5.96 14.24
CA PHE A 534 -3.81 7.29 14.67
C PHE A 534 -4.82 7.97 15.62
N THR A 535 -6.09 7.56 15.59
CA THR A 535 -7.13 8.00 16.54
C THR A 535 -7.31 7.06 17.74
N GLY A 536 -6.48 6.03 17.89
CA GLY A 536 -6.50 5.08 19.00
C GLY A 536 -7.49 3.92 18.87
N VAL A 537 -8.04 3.66 17.67
CA VAL A 537 -8.90 2.49 17.45
C VAL A 537 -8.03 1.23 17.44
N GLN A 538 -8.38 0.26 18.28
CA GLN A 538 -7.63 -0.97 18.42
C GLN A 538 -8.05 -2.00 17.37
N LEU A 539 -7.10 -2.83 16.93
CA LEU A 539 -7.35 -3.98 16.08
C LEU A 539 -7.25 -5.29 16.87
N PRO A 540 -7.91 -6.37 16.40
CA PRO A 540 -7.58 -7.71 16.84
C PRO A 540 -6.07 -7.99 16.65
N PRO A 541 -5.44 -8.79 17.54
CA PRO A 541 -4.00 -9.01 17.50
C PRO A 541 -3.56 -9.72 16.22
N ILE A 542 -2.42 -9.32 15.68
CA ILE A 542 -1.65 -10.10 14.71
C ILE A 542 -0.55 -10.79 15.51
N LYS A 543 -0.50 -12.12 15.53
CA LYS A 543 0.44 -12.86 16.39
C LYS A 543 0.84 -14.18 15.78
N ASN A 544 1.74 -14.90 16.44
CA ASN A 544 2.25 -16.19 15.98
C ASN A 544 2.74 -16.11 14.53
N ILE A 545 3.42 -14.99 14.20
CA ILE A 545 4.01 -14.80 12.89
C ILE A 545 5.13 -15.84 12.73
N SER A 546 5.08 -16.64 11.67
CA SER A 546 6.01 -17.74 11.46
C SER A 546 7.46 -17.25 11.29
N ALA A 547 8.41 -18.20 11.30
CA ALA A 547 9.77 -17.92 10.85
C ALA A 547 9.79 -17.38 9.40
N SER A 548 10.81 -16.59 9.09
CA SER A 548 11.04 -16.07 7.74
C SER A 548 11.07 -17.22 6.73
N SER A 549 10.25 -17.12 5.69
CA SER A 549 10.22 -18.10 4.62
C SER A 549 9.54 -17.51 3.38
N SER A 550 9.67 -18.19 2.23
CA SER A 550 8.94 -17.82 1.01
C SER A 550 7.41 -17.92 1.14
N LYS A 551 6.91 -18.57 2.20
CA LYS A 551 5.49 -18.66 2.54
C LYS A 551 5.32 -18.59 4.05
N MET A 552 5.10 -17.38 4.55
CA MET A 552 4.93 -17.13 5.97
C MET A 552 3.47 -17.30 6.38
N SER A 553 3.21 -17.46 7.67
CA SER A 553 1.87 -17.40 8.23
C SER A 553 1.79 -16.45 9.42
N PHE A 554 0.59 -16.00 9.73
CA PHE A 554 0.28 -15.25 10.94
C PHE A 554 -1.14 -15.56 11.38
N GLN A 555 -1.40 -15.37 12.66
CA GLN A 555 -2.72 -15.42 13.23
C GLN A 555 -3.29 -14.02 13.35
N TYR A 556 -4.49 -13.79 12.82
CA TYR A 556 -5.27 -12.58 13.05
C TYR A 556 -6.38 -12.86 14.05
N GLY A 557 -6.55 -11.97 15.01
CA GLY A 557 -7.46 -12.15 16.13
C GLY A 557 -7.05 -13.26 17.09
N ASP A 558 -7.81 -13.40 18.17
CA ASP A 558 -7.74 -14.60 18.98
C ASP A 558 -8.42 -15.73 18.20
N ALA A 559 -7.70 -16.84 18.01
CA ALA A 559 -8.31 -18.03 17.42
C ALA A 559 -9.56 -18.36 18.23
N PRO A 560 -10.65 -18.78 17.59
CA PRO A 560 -11.63 -19.60 18.29
C PRO A 560 -10.84 -20.71 18.98
N ILE A 561 -11.13 -21.00 20.25
CA ILE A 561 -10.58 -22.19 20.91
C ILE A 561 -11.01 -23.38 20.05
N ILE A 562 -10.07 -23.97 19.30
CA ILE A 562 -10.31 -25.19 18.55
C ILE A 562 -10.29 -26.33 19.57
N VAL A 563 -11.46 -26.86 19.87
CA VAL A 563 -11.60 -28.18 20.49
C VAL A 563 -11.34 -29.21 19.37
N ASP A 564 -10.49 -30.19 19.64
CA ASP A 564 -9.96 -31.14 18.66
C ASP A 564 -11.08 -31.96 17.94
N ASP A 565 -11.32 -31.67 16.66
CA ASP A 565 -12.34 -32.29 15.79
C ASP A 565 -11.84 -33.61 15.16
N THR A 566 -11.57 -34.63 15.98
CA THR A 566 -11.51 -36.00 15.44
C THR A 566 -12.90 -36.56 15.07
N VAL A 567 -13.96 -35.75 15.15
CA VAL A 567 -15.31 -36.15 14.74
C VAL A 567 -15.99 -34.97 14.06
N LEU A 568 -16.08 -35.02 12.72
CA LEU A 568 -17.17 -34.52 11.85
C LEU A 568 -16.62 -33.93 10.54
N ALA A 569 -16.38 -34.84 9.60
CA ALA A 569 -16.19 -34.51 8.21
C ALA A 569 -17.46 -33.84 7.62
N GLY A 570 -17.28 -32.68 6.99
CA GLY A 570 -18.10 -32.23 5.86
C GLY A 570 -19.03 -31.02 6.07
N VAL A 571 -18.75 -29.98 5.27
CA VAL A 571 -19.72 -29.04 4.62
C VAL A 571 -20.02 -27.66 5.27
N VAL A 572 -19.45 -26.61 4.63
CA VAL A 572 -19.99 -25.34 4.05
C VAL A 572 -20.59 -24.20 4.94
N ASN A 573 -19.98 -23.01 4.76
CA ASN A 573 -20.38 -21.59 4.95
C ASN A 573 -21.08 -21.14 6.24
N VAL A 574 -20.36 -20.28 6.98
CA VAL A 574 -20.78 -19.56 8.21
C VAL A 574 -21.09 -18.10 7.86
N GLU A 575 -22.32 -17.61 8.08
CA GLU A 575 -22.63 -16.17 8.06
C GLU A 575 -23.21 -15.79 9.42
N VAL A 576 -22.57 -14.88 10.17
CA VAL A 576 -23.10 -14.40 11.45
C VAL A 576 -24.08 -13.25 11.18
N PRO A 577 -25.30 -13.22 11.77
CA PRO A 577 -26.25 -12.13 11.53
C PRO A 577 -25.65 -10.76 11.90
N THR A 578 -25.76 -9.81 10.97
CA THR A 578 -25.14 -8.47 11.01
C THR A 578 -25.70 -7.54 12.10
N SER A 579 -26.82 -7.90 12.73
CA SER A 579 -27.42 -7.18 13.86
C SER A 579 -28.19 -8.15 14.77
N HIS A 580 -27.86 -8.12 16.07
CA HIS A 580 -28.55 -8.87 17.12
C HIS A 580 -28.49 -8.09 18.43
N SER A 581 -29.45 -8.33 19.32
CA SER A 581 -29.40 -7.84 20.71
C SER A 581 -29.63 -8.99 21.67
N VAL A 582 -28.82 -9.06 22.73
CA VAL A 582 -28.99 -10.05 23.80
C VAL A 582 -29.46 -9.32 25.05
N ASN A 583 -30.62 -9.70 25.56
CA ASN A 583 -31.20 -9.13 26.77
C ASN A 583 -31.17 -10.17 27.88
N PHE A 584 -30.36 -9.93 28.91
CA PHE A 584 -30.30 -10.80 30.09
C PHE A 584 -31.38 -10.42 31.11
N SER A 585 -31.90 -11.41 31.84
CA SER A 585 -32.70 -11.15 33.03
C SER A 585 -31.84 -10.47 34.11
N PRO A 586 -32.43 -9.69 35.03
CA PRO A 586 -31.68 -8.99 36.08
C PRO A 586 -30.84 -9.92 36.99
N ASP A 587 -31.26 -11.17 37.15
CA ASP A 587 -30.55 -12.21 37.90
C ASP A 587 -29.54 -12.99 37.05
N GLY A 588 -29.46 -12.75 35.74
CA GLY A 588 -28.54 -13.40 34.81
C GLY A 588 -28.85 -14.86 34.50
N LYS A 589 -30.00 -15.38 34.93
CA LYS A 589 -30.42 -16.79 34.73
C LYS A 589 -31.16 -17.04 33.41
N ALA A 590 -31.59 -15.97 32.74
CA ALA A 590 -32.24 -16.06 31.45
C ALA A 590 -31.65 -15.02 30.48
N ALA A 591 -31.74 -15.34 29.20
CA ALA A 591 -31.37 -14.44 28.11
C ALA A 591 -32.34 -14.58 26.95
N THR A 592 -32.70 -13.46 26.32
CA THR A 592 -33.40 -13.44 25.05
C THR A 592 -32.47 -12.87 23.99
N ILE A 593 -32.16 -13.68 22.99
CA ILE A 593 -31.45 -13.28 21.78
C ILE A 593 -32.49 -12.86 20.76
N LEU A 594 -32.41 -11.63 20.29
CA LEU A 594 -33.29 -11.10 19.26
C LEU A 594 -32.48 -10.92 17.97
N LEU A 595 -32.91 -11.57 16.88
CA LEU A 595 -32.21 -11.62 15.60
C LEU A 595 -32.91 -10.78 14.54
N ASP A 596 -32.18 -9.90 13.86
CA ASP A 596 -32.76 -9.02 12.84
C ASP A 596 -32.58 -9.56 11.42
N ARG A 597 -31.64 -10.49 11.17
CA ARG A 597 -31.34 -11.01 9.82
C ARG A 597 -30.87 -12.48 9.75
N LEU A 598 -31.35 -13.37 10.62
CA LEU A 598 -31.10 -14.80 10.43
C LEU A 598 -32.21 -15.41 9.55
N VAL A 599 -31.97 -15.34 8.25
CA VAL A 599 -32.94 -15.71 7.20
C VAL A 599 -32.27 -16.62 6.18
N SER A 600 -32.91 -17.75 5.86
CA SER A 600 -32.55 -18.63 4.76
C SER A 600 -33.69 -18.70 3.75
N TYR A 601 -33.38 -18.62 2.47
CA TYR A 601 -34.36 -18.73 1.40
C TYR A 601 -33.80 -19.48 0.18
N ALA A 602 -34.63 -20.34 -0.41
CA ALA A 602 -34.31 -21.05 -1.64
C ALA A 602 -35.24 -20.58 -2.76
N TYR A 603 -34.67 -19.96 -3.81
CA TYR A 603 -35.37 -19.57 -5.04
C TYR A 603 -34.58 -20.09 -6.25
N GLY A 604 -35.19 -20.93 -7.09
CA GLY A 604 -34.49 -21.68 -8.16
C GLY A 604 -33.85 -22.98 -7.66
N ASP A 605 -32.76 -23.44 -8.30
CA ASP A 605 -32.17 -24.77 -8.06
C ASP A 605 -31.11 -24.80 -6.93
N ALA A 606 -31.01 -23.75 -6.11
CA ALA A 606 -29.99 -23.62 -5.07
C ALA A 606 -30.53 -23.94 -3.67
N ALA A 607 -29.86 -24.85 -2.95
CA ALA A 607 -30.03 -25.01 -1.51
C ALA A 607 -29.25 -23.91 -0.77
N GLU A 608 -29.87 -23.31 0.24
CA GLU A 608 -29.22 -22.32 1.10
C GLU A 608 -29.13 -22.86 2.53
N VAL A 609 -27.94 -22.72 3.14
CA VAL A 609 -27.70 -23.05 4.54
C VAL A 609 -27.19 -21.78 5.22
N LYS A 610 -27.83 -21.40 6.33
CA LYS A 610 -27.42 -20.28 7.17
C LYS A 610 -27.08 -20.73 8.57
N HIS A 611 -25.92 -20.28 8.98
CA HIS A 611 -25.33 -20.39 10.29
C HIS A 611 -25.69 -19.38 11.36
N ALA A 612 -25.73 -19.69 12.65
CA ALA A 612 -25.43 -18.72 13.71
C ALA A 612 -24.99 -19.45 14.99
N THR A 613 -23.96 -18.93 15.67
CA THR A 613 -23.53 -19.47 16.97
C THR A 613 -23.47 -18.35 18.00
N PHE A 614 -24.09 -18.58 19.15
CA PHE A 614 -24.13 -17.68 20.30
C PHE A 614 -23.51 -18.39 21.50
N VAL A 615 -22.74 -17.64 22.30
CA VAL A 615 -22.14 -18.16 23.53
C VAL A 615 -22.62 -17.30 24.68
N LEU A 616 -23.48 -17.87 25.55
CA LEU A 616 -24.15 -17.13 26.61
C LEU A 616 -23.48 -17.38 27.98
N PRO A 617 -23.03 -16.33 28.68
CA PRO A 617 -22.55 -16.43 30.06
C PRO A 617 -23.74 -16.33 31.03
N LEU A 618 -24.44 -17.45 31.28
CA LEU A 618 -25.53 -17.50 32.26
C LEU A 618 -24.97 -17.63 33.70
N LYS A 619 -25.62 -17.01 34.68
CA LYS A 619 -25.19 -17.00 36.09
C LYS A 619 -25.91 -18.06 36.94
N ASP A 620 -25.25 -18.54 37.99
CA ASP A 620 -25.82 -19.41 39.04
C ASP A 620 -26.39 -20.75 38.54
N ALA A 621 -25.63 -21.51 37.73
CA ALA A 621 -25.95 -22.92 37.48
C ALA A 621 -25.53 -23.76 38.69
N SER A 622 -26.49 -24.35 39.42
CA SER A 622 -26.21 -25.43 40.37
C SER A 622 -25.71 -26.67 39.62
N GLU A 623 -25.02 -27.60 40.29
CA GLU A 623 -24.66 -28.90 39.69
C GLU A 623 -25.91 -29.55 39.08
N ASN A 624 -25.88 -29.78 37.76
CA ASN A 624 -26.95 -30.36 36.94
C ASN A 624 -28.18 -29.47 36.68
N ALA A 625 -28.02 -28.14 36.64
CA ALA A 625 -29.10 -27.26 36.23
C ALA A 625 -29.61 -27.59 34.81
N THR A 626 -30.93 -27.52 34.61
CA THR A 626 -31.53 -27.75 33.30
C THR A 626 -31.75 -26.40 32.62
N VAL A 627 -31.22 -26.24 31.42
CA VAL A 627 -31.45 -25.04 30.60
C VAL A 627 -32.54 -25.34 29.58
N ALA A 628 -33.61 -24.56 29.60
CA ALA A 628 -34.61 -24.55 28.56
C ALA A 628 -34.21 -23.56 27.45
N ILE A 629 -34.35 -24.00 26.19
CA ILE A 629 -34.06 -23.20 25.01
C ILE A 629 -35.32 -23.21 24.13
N GLN A 630 -35.87 -22.02 23.89
CA GLN A 630 -37.03 -21.83 23.03
C GLN A 630 -36.62 -21.08 21.77
N VAL A 631 -36.95 -21.64 20.61
CA VAL A 631 -36.69 -21.04 19.29
C VAL A 631 -38.02 -20.61 18.69
N ARG A 632 -38.09 -19.34 18.27
CA ARG A 632 -39.25 -18.75 17.60
C ARG A 632 -38.87 -18.24 16.23
N GLY A 633 -39.73 -18.50 15.27
CA GLY A 633 -39.52 -18.04 13.92
C GLY A 633 -40.74 -18.16 13.04
N TYR A 634 -40.51 -17.84 11.79
CA TYR A 634 -41.51 -17.86 10.74
C TYR A 634 -41.02 -18.75 9.61
N TYR A 635 -41.90 -19.56 9.05
CA TYR A 635 -41.58 -20.39 7.89
C TYR A 635 -42.66 -20.26 6.82
N SER A 636 -42.24 -20.42 5.56
CA SER A 636 -43.11 -20.56 4.41
C SER A 636 -42.51 -21.62 3.50
N THR A 637 -43.22 -22.72 3.32
CA THR A 637 -42.82 -23.83 2.44
C THR A 637 -44.03 -24.33 1.66
N ASP A 638 -43.83 -24.74 0.42
CA ASP A 638 -44.83 -25.46 -0.38
C ASP A 638 -44.51 -26.97 -0.44
N ASP A 639 -45.37 -27.75 -1.10
CA ASP A 639 -45.25 -29.22 -1.13
C ASP A 639 -44.05 -29.74 -1.96
N GLY A 640 -43.31 -28.84 -2.62
CA GLY A 640 -42.10 -29.16 -3.39
C GLY A 640 -40.82 -28.58 -2.81
N SER A 641 -40.83 -28.08 -1.57
CA SER A 641 -39.66 -27.51 -0.87
C SER A 641 -39.61 -27.92 0.61
N VAL A 642 -38.42 -27.82 1.21
CA VAL A 642 -38.17 -28.14 2.63
C VAL A 642 -37.45 -26.99 3.31
N GLY A 643 -37.86 -26.69 4.54
CA GLY A 643 -37.15 -25.83 5.48
C GLY A 643 -36.88 -26.59 6.77
N ARG A 644 -35.65 -26.57 7.28
CA ARG A 644 -35.25 -27.22 8.54
C ARG A 644 -34.49 -26.24 9.41
N VAL A 645 -34.70 -26.34 10.72
CA VAL A 645 -33.84 -25.69 11.72
C VAL A 645 -33.10 -26.78 12.48
N ILE A 646 -31.78 -26.65 12.60
CA ILE A 646 -30.97 -27.51 13.46
C ILE A 646 -30.55 -26.67 14.65
N LEU A 647 -30.98 -27.06 15.84
CA LEU A 647 -30.54 -26.47 17.09
C LEU A 647 -29.52 -27.39 17.74
N SER A 648 -28.30 -26.90 17.97
CA SER A 648 -27.30 -27.58 18.79
C SER A 648 -27.03 -26.75 20.04
N ALA A 649 -27.13 -27.37 21.21
CA ALA A 649 -26.84 -26.74 22.47
C ALA A 649 -26.14 -27.73 23.40
N ASN A 650 -25.01 -27.31 23.96
CA ASN A 650 -24.17 -28.12 24.85
C ASN A 650 -23.93 -29.56 24.33
N GLY A 651 -23.57 -29.69 23.04
CA GLY A 651 -23.27 -30.98 22.41
C GLY A 651 -24.49 -31.83 22.02
N SER A 652 -25.72 -31.41 22.35
CA SER A 652 -26.96 -32.09 21.91
C SER A 652 -27.59 -31.35 20.74
N ALA A 653 -27.90 -32.07 19.66
CA ALA A 653 -28.51 -31.52 18.45
C ALA A 653 -29.96 -32.01 18.25
N SER A 654 -30.84 -31.12 17.80
CA SER A 654 -32.24 -31.39 17.46
C SER A 654 -32.56 -30.84 16.08
N ILE A 655 -33.21 -31.64 15.23
CA ILE A 655 -33.72 -31.21 13.94
C ILE A 655 -35.20 -30.86 14.11
N ILE A 656 -35.54 -29.62 13.82
CA ILE A 656 -36.87 -29.05 13.94
C ILE A 656 -37.44 -28.97 12.53
N ASP A 657 -38.59 -29.60 12.33
CA ASP A 657 -39.46 -29.37 11.18
C ASP A 657 -40.45 -28.25 11.57
N PRO A 658 -40.30 -27.03 11.01
CA PRO A 658 -41.19 -25.91 11.31
C PRO A 658 -42.66 -26.22 10.96
N LYS A 659 -42.91 -27.02 9.92
CA LYS A 659 -44.26 -27.40 9.47
C LYS A 659 -44.95 -28.34 10.46
N ALA A 660 -44.19 -29.23 11.10
CA ALA A 660 -44.69 -30.12 12.15
C ALA A 660 -44.78 -29.43 13.53
N SER A 661 -44.08 -28.30 13.71
CA SER A 661 -44.00 -27.54 14.97
C SER A 661 -44.84 -26.25 14.94
N ALA A 662 -45.81 -26.17 14.03
CA ALA A 662 -46.69 -25.02 13.90
C ALA A 662 -47.54 -24.82 15.17
N ALA A 663 -47.63 -23.58 15.65
CA ALA A 663 -48.42 -23.28 16.84
C ALA A 663 -49.92 -23.52 16.58
N PRO A 664 -50.69 -24.10 17.53
CA PRO A 664 -52.14 -24.21 17.38
C PRO A 664 -52.76 -22.81 17.18
N GLN A 665 -53.71 -22.68 16.25
CA GLN A 665 -54.42 -21.42 15.94
C GLN A 665 -55.16 -20.75 17.14
N ALA A 666 -55.10 -21.32 18.35
CA ALA A 666 -55.86 -20.92 19.53
C ALA A 666 -55.14 -19.92 20.48
N SER A 667 -54.20 -19.10 20.00
CA SER A 667 -53.63 -17.98 20.78
C SER A 667 -53.97 -16.59 20.22
N ARG A 668 -54.81 -16.50 19.19
CA ARG A 668 -55.47 -15.24 18.83
C ARG A 668 -56.61 -14.97 19.84
N ALA A 669 -56.32 -14.10 20.80
CA ALA A 669 -57.22 -13.43 21.75
C ALA A 669 -57.51 -14.15 23.09
N MET A 670 -56.88 -13.65 24.15
CA MET A 670 -57.55 -13.25 25.39
C MET A 670 -56.72 -12.14 26.07
N GLU A 671 -57.22 -10.90 26.01
CA GLU A 671 -56.78 -9.83 26.90
C GLU A 671 -57.18 -10.18 28.34
N PRO A 672 -56.27 -10.14 29.33
CA PRO A 672 -56.67 -10.05 30.73
C PRO A 672 -56.82 -8.58 31.12
N ASP A 673 -57.99 -8.27 31.68
CA ASP A 673 -58.36 -6.99 32.26
C ASP A 673 -57.28 -6.38 33.16
N ALA A 674 -57.21 -5.05 33.07
CA ALA A 674 -56.30 -4.18 33.80
C ALA A 674 -56.47 -4.30 35.33
N LYS A 675 -55.66 -5.14 35.99
CA LYS A 675 -55.24 -4.94 37.40
C LYS A 675 -54.09 -5.81 37.94
N GLY A 676 -53.31 -6.47 37.08
CA GLY A 676 -52.16 -7.29 37.49
C GLY A 676 -50.84 -6.98 36.77
N ALA A 677 -50.64 -5.75 36.31
CA ALA A 677 -49.45 -5.37 35.54
C ALA A 677 -48.28 -4.97 36.45
N LYS A 678 -47.25 -5.82 36.57
CA LYS A 678 -45.87 -5.35 36.87
C LYS A 678 -44.69 -6.23 36.44
N GLN A 679 -44.88 -7.38 35.79
CA GLN A 679 -43.75 -8.19 35.28
C GLN A 679 -43.86 -8.65 33.80
N ALA A 680 -45.00 -8.53 33.14
CA ALA A 680 -45.20 -9.08 31.79
C ALA A 680 -44.92 -8.10 30.61
N ASN A 681 -44.62 -6.83 30.87
CA ASN A 681 -44.62 -5.79 29.82
C ASN A 681 -43.34 -5.67 28.96
N HIS A 682 -42.25 -6.39 29.27
CA HIS A 682 -41.05 -6.35 28.40
C HIS A 682 -41.11 -7.36 27.25
N ARG A 683 -41.73 -8.54 27.44
CA ARG A 683 -41.81 -9.59 26.40
C ARG A 683 -42.80 -9.26 25.28
N ALA A 684 -44.01 -8.79 25.61
CA ALA A 684 -45.06 -8.55 24.61
C ALA A 684 -44.83 -7.30 23.73
N THR A 685 -44.07 -6.32 24.23
CA THR A 685 -43.81 -5.06 23.50
C THR A 685 -42.70 -5.23 22.45
N ALA A 686 -41.74 -6.13 22.68
CA ALA A 686 -40.68 -6.47 21.71
C ALA A 686 -41.19 -7.29 20.51
N GLU A 687 -42.13 -8.21 20.74
CA GLU A 687 -42.78 -9.01 19.67
C GLU A 687 -43.59 -8.16 18.68
N ARG A 688 -44.23 -7.07 19.16
CA ARG A 688 -45.02 -6.16 18.30
C ARG A 688 -44.17 -5.23 17.44
N ILE A 689 -42.98 -4.84 17.90
CA ILE A 689 -42.11 -3.86 17.20
C ILE A 689 -41.35 -4.52 16.04
N ARG A 690 -41.03 -5.82 16.11
CA ARG A 690 -40.21 -6.51 15.09
C ARG A 690 -40.95 -7.10 13.90
N ARG A 691 -42.25 -7.42 14.02
CA ARG A 691 -43.06 -7.88 12.87
C ARG A 691 -43.10 -6.88 11.70
N GLY A 692 -42.75 -5.61 11.95
CA GLY A 692 -42.70 -4.55 10.93
C GLY A 692 -41.36 -4.38 10.20
N ASN A 693 -40.25 -4.98 10.68
CA ASN A 693 -38.89 -4.66 10.19
C ASN A 693 -38.17 -5.80 9.45
N ASN A 694 -38.67 -7.04 9.47
CA ASN A 694 -38.13 -8.10 8.62
C ASN A 694 -38.78 -8.02 7.23
N PRO A 695 -38.02 -7.85 6.13
CA PRO A 695 -38.58 -7.74 4.80
C PRO A 695 -39.17 -9.08 4.39
N LYS A 696 -40.48 -9.28 4.61
CA LYS A 696 -41.21 -10.33 3.91
C LYS A 696 -41.14 -10.00 2.41
N PRO A 697 -40.73 -10.93 1.54
CA PRO A 697 -40.92 -10.74 0.11
C PRO A 697 -42.41 -10.46 -0.12
N SER A 698 -42.72 -9.35 -0.80
CA SER A 698 -44.10 -9.02 -1.14
C SER A 698 -44.67 -10.23 -1.89
N ASN A 699 -45.69 -10.88 -1.32
CA ASN A 699 -46.44 -12.06 -1.84
C ASN A 699 -46.12 -13.45 -1.23
N VAL A 700 -45.36 -13.57 -0.13
CA VAL A 700 -45.13 -14.88 0.55
C VAL A 700 -46.02 -15.05 1.79
N THR A 701 -46.94 -16.04 1.78
CA THR A 701 -47.78 -16.44 2.93
C THR A 701 -47.17 -17.63 3.67
N GLY A 702 -47.04 -17.55 5.00
CA GLY A 702 -46.45 -18.59 5.84
C GLY A 702 -46.93 -18.47 7.29
N ASP A 703 -46.44 -19.37 8.14
CA ASP A 703 -46.90 -19.58 9.52
C ASP A 703 -45.77 -19.39 10.54
N ASP A 704 -46.16 -19.02 11.76
CA ASP A 704 -45.24 -18.95 12.91
C ASP A 704 -45.00 -20.36 13.47
N PHE A 705 -43.76 -20.67 13.86
CA PHE A 705 -43.43 -21.91 14.55
C PHE A 705 -42.74 -21.65 15.89
N PHE A 706 -42.89 -22.62 16.79
CA PHE A 706 -42.30 -22.59 18.12
C PHE A 706 -41.73 -23.97 18.45
N TYR A 707 -40.51 -23.98 18.99
CA TYR A 707 -39.88 -25.20 19.46
C TYR A 707 -39.19 -24.97 20.80
N GLU A 708 -39.38 -25.89 21.75
CA GLU A 708 -38.70 -25.88 23.04
C GLU A 708 -37.88 -27.16 23.19
N SER A 709 -36.63 -27.01 23.63
CA SER A 709 -35.75 -28.10 24.04
C SER A 709 -35.16 -27.80 25.41
N SER A 710 -34.59 -28.81 26.03
CA SER A 710 -33.90 -28.66 27.31
C SER A 710 -32.60 -29.47 27.30
N THR A 711 -31.55 -28.92 27.90
CA THR A 711 -30.24 -29.57 28.04
C THR A 711 -29.68 -29.33 29.44
N SER A 712 -28.82 -30.22 29.93
CA SER A 712 -28.16 -30.04 31.22
C SER A 712 -26.93 -29.15 31.05
N LEU A 713 -26.64 -28.29 32.03
CA LEU A 713 -25.46 -27.43 32.06
C LEU A 713 -24.57 -27.81 33.26
N VAL A 714 -23.26 -27.88 33.04
CA VAL A 714 -22.27 -28.12 34.12
C VAL A 714 -21.81 -26.76 34.68
N VAL A 715 -21.52 -26.72 35.99
CA VAL A 715 -21.17 -25.49 36.72
C VAL A 715 -19.95 -24.80 36.08
N ASP A 716 -20.01 -23.47 35.95
CA ASP A 716 -18.99 -22.56 35.37
C ASP A 716 -18.80 -22.61 33.83
N GLU A 717 -19.69 -23.24 33.07
CA GLU A 717 -19.62 -23.25 31.60
C GLU A 717 -20.41 -22.11 30.93
N LYS A 718 -19.83 -21.53 29.87
CA LYS A 718 -20.59 -20.71 28.90
C LYS A 718 -21.42 -21.66 28.04
N LEU A 719 -22.69 -21.36 27.78
CA LEU A 719 -23.56 -22.21 26.95
C LEU A 719 -23.40 -21.85 25.47
N PRO A 720 -22.78 -22.71 24.62
CA PRO A 720 -22.84 -22.53 23.18
C PRO A 720 -24.19 -22.98 22.64
N ILE A 721 -24.79 -22.14 21.80
CA ILE A 721 -26.01 -22.41 21.05
C ILE A 721 -25.72 -22.15 19.58
N THR A 722 -25.80 -23.20 18.77
CA THR A 722 -25.69 -23.09 17.32
C THR A 722 -27.06 -23.33 16.70
N ILE A 723 -27.48 -22.44 15.81
CA ILE A 723 -28.65 -22.60 14.97
C ILE A 723 -28.20 -22.68 13.51
N VAL A 724 -28.68 -23.70 12.80
CA VAL A 724 -28.52 -23.82 11.35
C VAL A 724 -29.90 -23.78 10.71
N LEU A 725 -30.10 -22.89 9.75
CA LEU A 725 -31.25 -22.88 8.87
C LEU A 725 -30.86 -23.55 7.56
N GLN A 726 -31.69 -24.46 7.07
CA GLN A 726 -31.51 -25.08 5.78
C GLN A 726 -32.81 -24.96 4.99
N THR A 727 -32.73 -24.41 3.79
CA THR A 727 -33.84 -24.33 2.84
C THR A 727 -33.44 -24.96 1.52
N GLU A 728 -34.29 -25.86 1.01
CA GLU A 728 -34.03 -26.63 -0.21
C GLU A 728 -35.30 -26.76 -1.05
N ARG A 729 -35.15 -26.70 -2.37
CA ARG A 729 -36.22 -26.96 -3.34
C ARG A 729 -36.09 -28.40 -3.86
N LEU A 730 -37.13 -29.21 -3.64
CA LEU A 730 -37.14 -30.62 -4.03
C LEU A 730 -37.68 -30.83 -5.45
N THR A 731 -38.49 -29.91 -5.98
CA THR A 731 -39.09 -30.03 -7.32
C THR A 731 -39.02 -28.72 -8.11
N SER A 732 -38.89 -28.84 -9.44
CA SER A 732 -38.81 -27.70 -10.38
C SER A 732 -40.10 -26.87 -10.50
N ASP A 733 -41.19 -27.31 -9.87
CA ASP A 733 -42.50 -26.64 -9.89
C ASP A 733 -42.78 -25.85 -8.60
N SER A 734 -41.91 -25.98 -7.59
CA SER A 734 -42.04 -25.28 -6.31
C SER A 734 -41.70 -23.79 -6.42
N VAL A 735 -42.41 -22.95 -5.66
CA VAL A 735 -42.21 -21.50 -5.50
C VAL A 735 -41.07 -21.19 -4.50
N GLY A 736 -40.62 -22.18 -3.70
CA GLY A 736 -39.44 -22.10 -2.84
C GLY A 736 -39.71 -22.28 -1.34
N ALA A 737 -38.66 -22.15 -0.53
CA ALA A 737 -38.72 -22.16 0.93
C ALA A 737 -38.15 -20.86 1.51
N TYR A 738 -38.76 -20.36 2.58
CA TYR A 738 -38.32 -19.18 3.32
C TYR A 738 -38.41 -19.46 4.82
N LEU A 739 -37.32 -19.21 5.54
CA LEU A 739 -37.20 -19.52 6.96
C LEU A 739 -36.49 -18.39 7.71
N VAL A 740 -37.06 -17.96 8.82
CA VAL A 740 -36.55 -16.87 9.67
C VAL A 740 -36.57 -17.30 11.11
N ILE A 741 -35.52 -16.96 11.86
CA ILE A 741 -35.54 -16.98 13.34
C ILE A 741 -35.62 -15.57 13.85
N ASP A 742 -36.65 -15.29 14.64
CA ASP A 742 -36.89 -13.97 15.22
C ASP A 742 -36.22 -13.85 16.60
N SER A 743 -36.34 -14.90 17.42
CA SER A 743 -35.78 -14.92 18.76
C SER A 743 -35.41 -16.31 19.27
N ILE A 744 -34.46 -16.31 20.20
CA ILE A 744 -34.08 -17.48 21.00
C ILE A 744 -34.18 -17.06 22.47
N ASP A 745 -35.05 -17.71 23.23
CA ASP A 745 -35.15 -17.52 24.67
C ASP A 745 -34.42 -18.67 25.38
N VAL A 746 -33.62 -18.33 26.37
CA VAL A 746 -32.82 -19.27 27.15
C VAL A 746 -33.08 -19.01 28.62
N GLU A 747 -33.37 -20.04 29.39
CA GLU A 747 -33.70 -19.91 30.82
C GLU A 747 -33.16 -21.11 31.61
N ILE A 748 -32.40 -20.83 32.66
CA ILE A 748 -32.01 -21.83 33.66
C ILE A 748 -33.24 -22.16 34.50
N LYS A 749 -33.69 -23.41 34.43
CA LYS A 749 -34.72 -23.97 35.31
C LYS A 749 -34.02 -24.68 36.49
N PRO A 750 -34.52 -24.50 37.73
CA PRO A 750 -33.98 -25.15 38.92
C PRO A 750 -34.16 -26.67 38.90
#